data_AF-A0A650CR47-F1
#
_entry.id   AF-A0A650CR47-F1
#
_cell.length_a   1.000
_cell.length_b   1.000
_cell.length_c   1.000
_cell.angle_alpha   90.00
_cell.angle_beta   90.00
_cell.angle_gamma   90.00
#
_symmetry.space_group_name_H-M   'P 1'
#
loop_
_entity.id
_entity.type
_entity.pdbx_description
1 polymer ?
#
loop_
_entity_poly.entity_id
_entity_poly.type
_entity_poly.pdbx_seq_one_letter_code
_entity_poly.pdbx_strand_id
1 'polypeptide(L)'
;MIEFTADLKDRKFSNVKILIDEENVAVDGITYSLDKIRDVKLVEGFGYNYIEIDYAGERITLCEFTNRKKDEMLKLYEILKSKEVKLNSERDKDVKVRDFLRSLLAPYKWRILGGVTVSSFLVVITLIPPYLLKLLINNVFEENNPKLFPLLILFLTLVNLANILLSALQSLLLNMNGQRIINDLRLRLYKHVLGMSSSFIDKYNSGRILSRLTTDINNTLWFVTWGIPSIVTNIGTIIGVGVALFLVLPSLGIYALIPLPVIIFGTIGYRKASKIAYHKLWRRTADISSQLTDTIPNIDTIKSYTSEEFEISRLSKLSREVIDAQLRVIKTNLRWFPIISITISLVTVMIWYLGGLSVLNHTLELGTLVAFVTYTSMFYQPVQNLITAVIPFTQQSLTSMERIVEVLNTKSEIKEPKNPVNLDIKGNFEFRNVSFSYEGTKKVIENLSFSINKGEKVAIVGRSGSGKSTIIKLLLRLYDPTEGEILVDGVPLEHLELKNYRRQIGLIRAEPTIFYGTVAYNIKYGKTDAKPWEIIAAAMASGAHDFVMELPFAYDTHLGERGNKISSGQKQMIEMARLFLKHPKVIILDEATASVDSLTEAMIMEKIMGEFKDNTVIIIAHRASTLLYADRIIVLKNGKIVEEGDLNTLINKRAEFYSIFENQLKYFHGVQKAKSSSPSFSDYVNALEPVKDIEILDERRVRVNGVLYEVEMYKPFPLSNPDFLLIKTKEGKLFTTVGGKGYEKVRTYLEKKYFIPKIMRIKKITTTGDEFVWTVSTDRGDTEIRTRGRGSLIRVDGKIFIIDTTDDAFEIDLSALDRKSSQIISSIL
;
A
#
# COMPACT_ATOMS: atom_id res chain seq x y z
N MET A 1 -32.66 -13.14 -26.59
CA MET A 1 -33.38 -12.00 -25.99
C MET A 1 -32.80 -11.72 -24.60
N ILE A 2 -32.18 -10.56 -24.41
CA ILE A 2 -31.59 -10.11 -23.14
C ILE A 2 -32.51 -9.02 -22.57
N GLU A 3 -32.82 -9.08 -21.27
CA GLU A 3 -33.66 -8.10 -20.59
C GLU A 3 -32.79 -7.19 -19.71
N PHE A 4 -32.97 -5.88 -19.87
CA PHE A 4 -32.40 -4.83 -19.02
C PHE A 4 -33.54 -4.04 -18.36
N THR A 5 -33.29 -3.46 -17.17
CA THR A 5 -34.30 -2.61 -16.51
C THR A 5 -33.72 -1.26 -16.10
N ALA A 6 -34.17 -0.21 -16.76
CA ALA A 6 -33.91 1.18 -16.42
C ALA A 6 -34.85 1.64 -15.30
N ASP A 7 -34.38 2.52 -14.42
CA ASP A 7 -35.11 2.95 -13.21
C ASP A 7 -35.63 4.39 -13.27
N LEU A 8 -35.57 5.02 -14.45
CA LEU A 8 -36.15 6.33 -14.72
C LEU A 8 -36.95 6.34 -16.04
N LYS A 9 -38.03 7.13 -16.05
CA LYS A 9 -38.75 7.57 -17.24
C LYS A 9 -39.18 9.01 -17.04
N ASP A 10 -38.92 9.89 -18.01
CA ASP A 10 -39.22 11.33 -17.91
C ASP A 10 -38.71 11.95 -16.59
N ARG A 11 -37.50 11.55 -16.17
CA ARG A 11 -36.83 11.96 -14.92
C ARG A 11 -37.58 11.61 -13.63
N LYS A 12 -38.54 10.68 -13.68
CA LYS A 12 -39.25 10.12 -12.51
C LYS A 12 -38.90 8.65 -12.33
N PHE A 13 -38.87 8.19 -11.08
CA PHE A 13 -38.61 6.78 -10.76
C PHE A 13 -39.69 5.88 -11.36
N SER A 14 -39.30 5.05 -12.33
CA SER A 14 -40.16 4.09 -13.00
C SER A 14 -39.31 2.95 -13.54
N ASN A 15 -39.82 1.71 -13.50
CA ASN A 15 -39.11 0.57 -14.06
C ASN A 15 -39.44 0.44 -15.55
N VAL A 16 -38.52 0.85 -16.41
CA VAL A 16 -38.62 0.72 -17.86
C VAL A 16 -37.91 -0.56 -18.29
N LYS A 17 -38.67 -1.48 -18.89
CA LYS A 17 -38.12 -2.73 -19.44
C LYS A 17 -37.55 -2.48 -20.83
N ILE A 18 -36.34 -2.99 -21.05
CA ILE A 18 -35.62 -2.91 -22.31
C ILE A 18 -35.31 -4.35 -22.73
N LEU A 19 -35.84 -4.77 -23.86
CA LEU A 19 -35.62 -6.10 -24.44
C LEU A 19 -34.77 -5.95 -25.68
N ILE A 20 -33.67 -6.69 -25.77
CA ILE A 20 -32.82 -6.72 -26.97
C ILE A 20 -32.75 -8.13 -27.53
N ASP A 21 -33.01 -8.26 -28.82
CA ASP A 21 -32.78 -9.48 -29.60
C ASP A 21 -31.69 -9.23 -30.67
N GLU A 22 -31.47 -10.19 -31.57
CA GLU A 22 -30.38 -10.11 -32.55
C GLU A 22 -30.57 -8.97 -33.57
N GLU A 23 -31.80 -8.47 -33.76
CA GLU A 23 -32.13 -7.50 -34.80
C GLU A 23 -32.70 -6.19 -34.24
N ASN A 24 -33.26 -6.20 -33.03
CA ASN A 24 -34.06 -5.12 -32.48
C ASN A 24 -33.84 -4.88 -30.98
N VAL A 25 -34.07 -3.63 -30.57
CA VAL A 25 -34.14 -3.17 -29.19
C VAL A 25 -35.52 -2.59 -28.95
N ALA A 26 -36.30 -3.21 -28.07
CA ALA A 26 -37.60 -2.71 -27.63
C ALA A 26 -37.47 -2.01 -26.28
N VAL A 27 -37.85 -0.74 -26.21
CA VAL A 27 -37.96 0.03 -24.97
C VAL A 27 -39.42 0.45 -24.81
N ASP A 28 -40.05 -0.01 -23.73
CA ASP A 28 -41.42 0.38 -23.36
C ASP A 28 -42.47 0.24 -24.50
N GLY A 29 -42.33 -0.84 -25.29
CA GLY A 29 -43.22 -1.14 -26.42
C GLY A 29 -42.83 -0.50 -27.75
N ILE A 30 -41.84 0.40 -27.79
CA ILE A 30 -41.30 0.96 -29.03
C ILE A 30 -40.07 0.15 -29.45
N THR A 31 -40.06 -0.33 -30.69
CA THR A 31 -39.00 -1.21 -31.21
C THR A 31 -38.11 -0.46 -32.19
N TYR A 32 -36.80 -0.50 -31.97
CA TYR A 32 -35.76 0.10 -32.80
C TYR A 32 -34.88 -0.98 -33.42
N SER A 33 -34.70 -0.96 -34.74
CA SER A 33 -33.82 -1.90 -35.42
C SER A 33 -32.34 -1.53 -35.23
N LEU A 34 -31.52 -2.48 -34.79
CA LEU A 34 -30.09 -2.27 -34.47
C LEU A 34 -29.27 -1.76 -35.67
N ASP A 35 -29.62 -2.17 -36.88
CA ASP A 35 -28.92 -1.75 -38.11
C ASP A 35 -29.03 -0.25 -38.38
N LYS A 36 -30.17 0.34 -38.01
CA LYS A 36 -30.50 1.75 -38.24
C LYS A 36 -29.99 2.68 -37.14
N ILE A 37 -29.51 2.14 -36.02
CA ILE A 37 -28.92 2.91 -34.92
C ILE A 37 -27.50 3.36 -35.31
N ARG A 38 -27.20 4.65 -35.10
CA ARG A 38 -25.89 5.29 -35.29
C ARG A 38 -25.58 6.18 -34.08
N ASP A 39 -24.31 6.60 -33.92
CA ASP A 39 -23.84 7.56 -32.90
C ASP A 39 -24.42 7.34 -31.48
N VAL A 40 -24.26 6.14 -30.93
CA VAL A 40 -24.70 5.81 -29.56
C VAL A 40 -23.84 6.57 -28.55
N LYS A 41 -24.46 7.41 -27.72
CA LYS A 41 -23.80 8.23 -26.70
C LYS A 41 -24.36 7.93 -25.31
N LEU A 42 -23.46 7.68 -24.37
CA LEU A 42 -23.78 7.67 -22.95
C LEU A 42 -23.53 9.07 -22.39
N VAL A 43 -24.57 9.72 -21.85
CA VAL A 43 -24.44 11.02 -21.21
C VAL A 43 -24.56 10.84 -19.70
N GLU A 44 -23.50 11.20 -18.98
CA GLU A 44 -23.43 11.12 -17.52
C GLU A 44 -23.78 12.46 -16.87
N GLY A 45 -24.75 12.43 -15.95
CA GLY A 45 -25.25 13.63 -15.27
C GLY A 45 -25.18 13.52 -13.74
N PHE A 46 -25.34 14.66 -13.05
CA PHE A 46 -25.45 14.71 -11.59
C PHE A 46 -26.81 14.14 -11.14
N GLY A 47 -26.86 12.82 -10.91
CA GLY A 47 -27.99 12.13 -10.28
C GLY A 47 -28.74 11.16 -11.20
N TYR A 48 -28.65 11.35 -12.52
CA TYR A 48 -29.17 10.43 -13.53
C TYR A 48 -28.29 10.47 -14.78
N ASN A 49 -28.27 9.37 -15.51
CA ASN A 49 -27.56 9.17 -16.77
C ASN A 49 -28.58 8.75 -17.83
N TYR A 50 -28.24 8.90 -19.10
CA TYR A 50 -29.10 8.42 -20.19
C TYR A 50 -28.29 7.99 -21.40
N ILE A 51 -28.85 7.09 -22.20
CA ILE A 51 -28.29 6.65 -23.48
C ILE A 51 -29.06 7.34 -24.59
N GLU A 52 -28.36 8.10 -25.43
CA GLU A 52 -28.87 8.64 -26.68
C GLU A 52 -28.42 7.79 -27.87
N ILE A 53 -29.31 7.65 -28.85
CA ILE A 53 -29.04 7.03 -30.14
C ILE A 53 -29.46 7.98 -31.26
N ASP A 54 -28.74 7.96 -32.37
CA ASP A 54 -29.24 8.50 -33.65
C ASP A 54 -29.97 7.38 -34.38
N TYR A 55 -31.26 7.56 -34.63
CA TYR A 55 -32.09 6.61 -35.35
C TYR A 55 -32.73 7.30 -36.55
N ALA A 56 -32.33 6.89 -37.76
CA ALA A 56 -32.81 7.45 -39.02
C ALA A 56 -32.64 8.99 -39.17
N GLY A 57 -31.64 9.58 -38.50
CA GLY A 57 -31.34 11.01 -38.60
C GLY A 57 -31.93 11.86 -37.47
N GLU A 58 -32.67 11.25 -36.53
CA GLU A 58 -33.18 11.91 -35.33
C GLU A 58 -32.47 11.39 -34.07
N ARG A 59 -32.10 12.31 -33.17
CA ARG A 59 -31.56 11.95 -31.85
C ARG A 59 -32.68 11.60 -30.89
N ILE A 60 -32.62 10.39 -30.35
CA ILE A 60 -33.62 9.84 -29.44
C ILE A 60 -32.92 9.41 -28.15
N THR A 61 -33.46 9.84 -27.01
CA THR A 61 -33.08 9.29 -25.69
C THR A 61 -33.69 7.91 -25.53
N LEU A 62 -32.87 6.87 -25.61
CA LEU A 62 -33.32 5.49 -25.55
C LEU A 62 -33.77 5.09 -24.15
N CYS A 63 -33.02 5.49 -23.11
CA CYS A 63 -33.40 5.24 -21.72
C CYS A 63 -32.68 6.15 -20.74
N GLU A 64 -33.32 6.44 -19.61
CA GLU A 64 -32.75 7.18 -18.47
C GLU A 64 -32.57 6.25 -17.27
N PHE A 65 -31.52 6.43 -16.46
CA PHE A 65 -31.25 5.57 -15.30
C PHE A 65 -30.37 6.25 -14.24
N THR A 66 -30.47 5.80 -12.99
CA THR A 66 -29.64 6.30 -11.88
C THR A 66 -28.28 5.60 -11.82
N ASN A 67 -27.36 6.14 -11.01
CA ASN A 67 -26.07 5.50 -10.73
C ASN A 67 -26.18 4.08 -10.14
N ARG A 68 -27.33 3.70 -9.58
CA ARG A 68 -27.57 2.34 -9.09
C ARG A 68 -27.64 1.31 -10.21
N LYS A 69 -28.12 1.72 -11.40
CA LYS A 69 -28.29 0.88 -12.59
C LYS A 69 -27.19 1.06 -13.64
N LYS A 70 -26.16 1.85 -13.32
CA LYS A 70 -25.09 2.24 -14.25
C LYS A 70 -24.37 1.03 -14.86
N ASP A 71 -23.94 0.07 -14.05
CA ASP A 71 -23.19 -1.10 -14.55
C ASP A 71 -24.04 -2.02 -15.45
N GLU A 72 -25.35 -2.05 -15.22
CA GLU A 72 -26.30 -2.82 -16.03
C GLU A 72 -26.56 -2.12 -17.37
N MET A 73 -26.70 -0.79 -17.36
CA MET A 73 -26.94 0.02 -18.56
C MET A 73 -25.69 0.27 -19.39
N LEU A 74 -24.49 0.24 -18.78
CA LEU A 74 -23.22 0.25 -19.51
C LEU A 74 -23.11 -0.96 -20.46
N LYS A 75 -23.62 -2.13 -20.06
CA LYS A 75 -23.67 -3.31 -20.93
C LYS A 75 -24.61 -3.11 -22.11
N LEU A 76 -25.78 -2.51 -21.86
CA LEU A 76 -26.70 -2.14 -22.94
C LEU A 76 -26.03 -1.16 -23.92
N TYR A 77 -25.36 -0.14 -23.40
CA TYR A 77 -24.59 0.83 -24.20
C TYR A 77 -23.50 0.14 -25.06
N GLU A 78 -22.73 -0.78 -24.48
CA GLU A 78 -21.70 -1.52 -25.21
C GLU A 78 -22.29 -2.38 -26.33
N ILE A 79 -23.42 -3.06 -26.08
CA ILE A 79 -24.10 -3.88 -27.11
C ILE A 79 -24.64 -3.01 -28.24
N LEU A 80 -25.25 -1.86 -27.91
CA LEU A 80 -25.74 -0.91 -28.91
C LEU A 80 -24.61 -0.32 -29.75
N LYS A 81 -23.42 -0.11 -29.15
CA LYS A 81 -22.25 0.43 -29.82
C LYS A 81 -21.53 -0.60 -30.71
N SER A 82 -21.46 -1.86 -30.29
CA SER A 82 -20.80 -2.92 -31.04
C SER A 82 -21.64 -3.48 -32.19
N LYS A 83 -22.97 -3.31 -32.15
CA LYS A 83 -23.94 -3.92 -33.08
C LYS A 83 -23.88 -5.44 -33.17
N GLU A 84 -23.12 -6.10 -32.30
CA GLU A 84 -23.05 -7.55 -32.21
C GLU A 84 -23.61 -8.01 -30.87
N VAL A 85 -24.68 -8.82 -30.91
CA VAL A 85 -25.20 -9.58 -29.75
C VAL A 85 -24.33 -10.82 -29.50
N LYS A 86 -23.01 -10.71 -29.72
CA LYS A 86 -22.05 -11.75 -29.35
C LYS A 86 -21.51 -11.44 -27.96
N LEU A 87 -21.96 -12.22 -26.99
CA LEU A 87 -21.18 -12.45 -25.78
C LEU A 87 -19.82 -12.98 -26.22
N ASN A 88 -18.80 -12.13 -26.25
CA ASN A 88 -17.42 -12.57 -26.13
C ASN A 88 -17.33 -13.36 -24.83
N SER A 89 -17.47 -14.67 -24.98
CA SER A 89 -17.43 -15.68 -23.94
C SER A 89 -16.00 -16.14 -23.66
N GLU A 90 -15.00 -15.35 -24.05
CA GLU A 90 -13.74 -15.30 -23.32
C GLU A 90 -13.94 -14.55 -21.99
N ARG A 91 -14.81 -15.13 -21.15
CA ARG A 91 -14.78 -14.86 -19.72
C ARG A 91 -13.51 -15.51 -19.18
N ASP A 92 -12.44 -14.73 -19.13
CA ASP A 92 -11.60 -14.80 -17.93
C ASP A 92 -12.56 -14.62 -16.75
N LYS A 93 -12.83 -15.71 -16.02
CA LYS A 93 -13.81 -15.73 -14.94
C LYS A 93 -13.43 -14.64 -13.93
N ASP A 94 -14.15 -13.52 -13.92
CA ASP A 94 -14.05 -12.54 -12.84
C ASP A 94 -14.12 -13.31 -11.53
N VAL A 95 -13.08 -13.18 -10.71
CA VAL A 95 -13.00 -13.93 -9.48
C VAL A 95 -14.17 -13.45 -8.62
N LYS A 96 -15.15 -14.32 -8.36
CA LYS A 96 -16.23 -14.00 -7.43
C LYS A 96 -15.66 -14.04 -6.01
N VAL A 97 -16.23 -13.26 -5.08
CA VAL A 97 -15.80 -13.24 -3.67
C VAL A 97 -15.69 -14.65 -3.06
N ARG A 98 -16.62 -15.55 -3.43
CA ARG A 98 -16.57 -16.96 -3.02
C ARG A 98 -15.34 -17.70 -3.52
N ASP A 99 -14.98 -17.52 -4.78
CA ASP A 99 -13.87 -18.23 -5.40
C ASP A 99 -12.53 -17.64 -4.93
N PHE A 100 -12.49 -16.33 -4.70
CA PHE A 100 -11.39 -15.65 -4.00
C PHE A 100 -11.18 -16.23 -2.59
N LEU A 101 -12.23 -16.31 -1.77
CA LEU A 101 -12.18 -16.91 -0.44
C LEU A 101 -11.68 -18.36 -0.49
N ARG A 102 -12.18 -19.16 -1.42
CA ARG A 102 -11.70 -20.54 -1.60
C ARG A 102 -10.21 -20.59 -1.93
N SER A 103 -9.75 -19.74 -2.85
CA SER A 103 -8.33 -19.69 -3.24
C SER A 103 -7.42 -19.25 -2.07
N LEU A 104 -7.92 -18.36 -1.21
CA LEU A 104 -7.19 -17.84 -0.05
C LEU A 104 -7.13 -18.87 1.09
N LEU A 105 -8.22 -19.60 1.33
CA LEU A 105 -8.31 -20.58 2.41
C LEU A 105 -7.78 -21.96 2.03
N ALA A 106 -7.71 -22.31 0.74
CA ALA A 106 -7.27 -23.63 0.26
C ALA A 106 -5.89 -24.08 0.79
N PRO A 107 -4.84 -23.24 0.83
CA PRO A 107 -3.54 -23.63 1.39
C PRO A 107 -3.61 -23.95 2.89
N TYR A 108 -4.59 -23.41 3.60
CA TYR A 108 -4.76 -23.52 5.05
C TYR A 108 -5.93 -24.43 5.44
N LYS A 109 -6.52 -25.16 4.49
CA LYS A 109 -7.76 -25.94 4.70
C LYS A 109 -7.70 -26.89 5.90
N TRP A 110 -6.60 -27.60 6.10
CA TRP A 110 -6.44 -28.54 7.22
C TRP A 110 -6.31 -27.84 8.57
N ARG A 111 -5.71 -26.65 8.60
CA ARG A 111 -5.56 -25.87 9.82
C ARG A 111 -6.85 -25.17 10.23
N ILE A 112 -7.61 -24.69 9.24
CA ILE A 112 -8.96 -24.17 9.45
C ILE A 112 -9.89 -25.29 9.90
N LEU A 113 -9.81 -26.47 9.26
CA LEU A 113 -10.56 -27.65 9.68
C LEU A 113 -10.22 -28.02 11.12
N GLY A 114 -8.93 -28.03 11.51
CA GLY A 114 -8.50 -28.23 12.88
C GLY A 114 -9.11 -27.23 13.87
N GLY A 115 -9.13 -25.94 13.52
CA GLY A 115 -9.78 -24.91 14.33
C GLY A 115 -11.30 -25.14 14.45
N VAL A 116 -11.97 -25.50 13.36
CA VAL A 116 -13.40 -25.83 13.32
C VAL A 116 -13.68 -27.08 14.16
N THR A 117 -12.85 -28.12 14.11
CA THR A 117 -13.03 -29.32 14.94
C THR A 117 -12.88 -29.04 16.42
N VAL A 118 -11.90 -28.21 16.81
CA VAL A 118 -11.77 -27.74 18.21
C VAL A 118 -12.99 -26.91 18.62
N SER A 119 -13.51 -26.09 17.69
CA SER A 119 -14.74 -25.32 17.90
C SER A 119 -15.95 -26.23 18.18
N SER A 120 -16.11 -27.30 17.41
CA SER A 120 -17.18 -28.29 17.62
C SER A 120 -17.02 -29.03 18.94
N PHE A 121 -15.80 -29.40 19.32
CA PHE A 121 -15.53 -30.07 20.60
C PHE A 121 -15.82 -29.14 21.80
N LEU A 122 -15.50 -27.85 21.66
CA LEU A 122 -15.82 -26.83 22.64
C LEU A 122 -17.33 -26.71 22.86
N VAL A 123 -18.12 -26.74 21.78
CA VAL A 123 -19.59 -26.75 21.89
C VAL A 123 -20.08 -27.93 22.74
N VAL A 124 -19.54 -29.14 22.51
CA VAL A 124 -19.94 -30.34 23.28
C VAL A 124 -19.60 -30.18 24.76
N ILE A 125 -18.38 -29.73 25.10
CA ILE A 125 -17.96 -29.56 26.49
C ILE A 125 -18.77 -28.46 27.19
N THR A 126 -19.16 -27.42 26.46
CA THR A 126 -20.01 -26.34 26.98
C THR A 126 -21.40 -26.85 27.40
N LEU A 127 -21.89 -27.96 26.84
CA LEU A 127 -23.20 -28.55 27.21
C LEU A 127 -23.19 -29.38 28.50
N ILE A 128 -22.01 -29.76 29.01
CA ILE A 128 -21.87 -30.67 30.16
C ILE A 128 -22.19 -30.00 31.51
N PRO A 129 -21.73 -28.77 31.83
CA PRO A 129 -21.92 -28.18 33.17
C PRO A 129 -23.37 -28.10 33.66
N PRO A 130 -24.38 -27.70 32.85
CA PRO A 130 -25.77 -27.65 33.33
C PRO A 130 -26.31 -29.03 33.71
N TYR A 131 -25.92 -30.09 33.00
CA TYR A 131 -26.30 -31.46 33.34
C TYR A 131 -25.65 -31.94 34.64
N LEU A 132 -24.39 -31.58 34.87
CA LEU A 132 -23.70 -31.87 36.15
C LEU A 132 -24.33 -31.11 37.32
N LEU A 133 -24.79 -29.87 37.09
CA LEU A 133 -25.54 -29.12 38.09
C LEU A 133 -26.87 -29.79 38.43
N LYS A 134 -27.57 -30.37 37.43
CA LYS A 134 -28.75 -31.21 37.69
C LYS A 134 -28.41 -32.37 38.64
N LEU A 135 -27.38 -33.15 38.33
CA LEU A 135 -26.97 -34.29 39.15
C LEU A 135 -26.53 -33.88 40.55
N LEU A 136 -25.84 -32.74 40.68
CA LEU A 136 -25.42 -32.21 41.97
C LEU A 136 -26.63 -31.86 42.84
N ILE A 137 -27.66 -31.23 42.27
CA ILE A 137 -28.85 -30.84 43.04
C ILE A 137 -29.67 -32.07 43.43
N ASN A 138 -30.01 -32.93 42.48
CA ASN A 138 -30.90 -34.05 42.75
C ASN A 138 -30.22 -35.13 43.63
N ASN A 139 -29.04 -35.60 43.22
CA ASN A 139 -28.43 -36.78 43.86
C ASN A 139 -27.59 -36.45 45.09
N VAL A 140 -27.18 -35.19 45.28
CA VAL A 140 -26.37 -34.79 46.44
C VAL A 140 -27.16 -33.95 47.42
N PHE A 141 -27.83 -32.89 46.97
CA PHE A 141 -28.54 -31.99 47.88
C PHE A 141 -29.94 -32.50 48.28
N GLU A 142 -30.67 -33.17 47.39
CA GLU A 142 -31.98 -33.75 47.71
C GLU A 142 -31.88 -35.18 48.27
N GLU A 143 -31.14 -36.08 47.61
CA GLU A 143 -30.96 -37.48 48.06
C GLU A 143 -29.90 -37.67 49.17
N ASN A 144 -29.19 -36.60 49.55
CA ASN A 144 -28.23 -36.56 50.65
C ASN A 144 -27.09 -37.60 50.56
N ASN A 145 -26.50 -37.78 49.37
CA ASN A 145 -25.39 -38.71 49.12
C ASN A 145 -24.01 -38.00 49.17
N PRO A 146 -23.34 -37.93 50.33
CA PRO A 146 -22.14 -37.10 50.53
C PRO A 146 -20.92 -37.58 49.74
N LYS A 147 -20.90 -38.82 49.28
CA LYS A 147 -19.77 -39.39 48.51
C LYS A 147 -19.69 -38.85 47.08
N LEU A 148 -20.83 -38.45 46.50
CA LEU A 148 -20.90 -37.92 45.14
C LEU A 148 -20.52 -36.43 45.06
N PHE A 149 -20.60 -35.69 46.16
CA PHE A 149 -20.27 -34.27 46.22
C PHE A 149 -18.85 -33.92 45.73
N PRO A 150 -17.76 -34.48 46.30
CA PRO A 150 -16.40 -34.13 45.85
C PRO A 150 -16.14 -34.55 44.41
N LEU A 151 -16.74 -35.65 43.95
CA LEU A 151 -16.56 -36.16 42.59
C LEU A 151 -17.24 -35.27 41.54
N LEU A 152 -18.46 -34.81 41.79
CA LEU A 152 -19.18 -33.90 40.89
C LEU A 152 -18.54 -32.50 40.85
N ILE A 153 -18.07 -31.98 41.99
CA ILE A 153 -17.32 -30.71 42.04
C ILE A 153 -15.98 -30.84 41.29
N LEU A 154 -15.25 -31.94 41.47
CA LEU A 154 -14.02 -32.22 40.72
C LEU A 154 -14.30 -32.28 39.20
N PHE A 155 -15.37 -32.97 38.79
CA PHE A 155 -15.70 -33.06 37.36
C PHE A 155 -16.18 -31.71 36.79
N LEU A 156 -16.96 -30.91 37.54
CA LEU A 156 -17.31 -29.55 37.17
C LEU A 156 -16.08 -28.65 37.00
N THR A 157 -15.11 -28.72 37.92
CA THR A 157 -13.88 -27.93 37.81
C THR A 157 -13.03 -28.37 36.63
N LEU A 158 -12.88 -29.68 36.39
CA LEU A 158 -12.17 -30.23 35.23
C LEU A 158 -12.81 -29.84 33.89
N VAL A 159 -14.14 -29.89 33.78
CA VAL A 159 -14.87 -29.50 32.56
C VAL A 159 -14.72 -27.99 32.29
N ASN A 160 -14.83 -27.15 33.32
CA ASN A 160 -14.62 -25.71 33.15
C ASN A 160 -13.16 -25.38 32.79
N LEU A 161 -12.20 -26.06 33.41
CA LEU A 161 -10.78 -25.92 33.07
C LEU A 161 -10.51 -26.37 31.62
N ALA A 162 -11.11 -27.49 31.20
CA ALA A 162 -11.05 -27.97 29.82
C ALA A 162 -11.65 -26.96 28.84
N ASN A 163 -12.81 -26.36 29.16
CA ASN A 163 -13.42 -25.28 28.36
C ASN A 163 -12.47 -24.09 28.19
N ILE A 164 -11.82 -23.64 29.26
CA ILE A 164 -10.87 -22.52 29.22
C ILE A 164 -9.66 -22.88 28.35
N LEU A 165 -9.05 -24.05 28.56
CA LEU A 165 -7.87 -24.51 27.82
C LEU A 165 -8.18 -24.71 26.33
N LEU A 166 -9.33 -25.30 26.00
CA LEU A 166 -9.75 -25.50 24.62
C LEU A 166 -10.12 -24.19 23.92
N SER A 167 -10.77 -23.26 24.62
CA SER A 167 -11.05 -21.92 24.09
C SER A 167 -9.75 -21.17 23.80
N ALA A 168 -8.77 -21.26 24.71
CA ALA A 168 -7.44 -20.68 24.50
C ALA A 168 -6.73 -21.33 23.30
N LEU A 169 -6.74 -22.66 23.20
CA LEU A 169 -6.15 -23.39 22.08
C LEU A 169 -6.83 -23.04 20.75
N GLN A 170 -8.16 -23.00 20.72
CA GLN A 170 -8.96 -22.59 19.56
C GLN A 170 -8.56 -21.19 19.11
N SER A 171 -8.52 -20.23 20.05
CA SER A 171 -8.14 -18.85 19.78
C SER A 171 -6.71 -18.75 19.25
N LEU A 172 -5.74 -19.45 19.86
CA LEU A 172 -4.35 -19.47 19.39
C LEU A 172 -4.23 -20.02 17.97
N LEU A 173 -4.82 -21.18 17.70
CA LEU A 173 -4.79 -21.81 16.38
C LEU A 173 -5.40 -20.90 15.31
N LEU A 174 -6.61 -20.36 15.56
CA LEU A 174 -7.30 -19.51 14.60
C LEU A 174 -6.60 -18.18 14.36
N ASN A 175 -6.11 -17.51 15.40
CA ASN A 175 -5.39 -16.25 15.26
C ASN A 175 -4.04 -16.44 14.57
N MET A 176 -3.26 -17.47 14.91
CA MET A 176 -2.01 -17.79 14.21
C MET A 176 -2.23 -18.08 12.73
N ASN A 177 -3.27 -18.85 12.39
CA ASN A 177 -3.63 -19.11 11.00
C ASN A 177 -4.09 -17.84 10.28
N GLY A 178 -4.88 -17.01 10.96
CA GLY A 178 -5.28 -15.69 10.47
C GLY A 178 -4.11 -14.80 10.09
N GLN A 179 -3.09 -14.71 10.96
CA GLN A 179 -1.89 -13.90 10.72
C GLN A 179 -1.06 -14.40 9.52
N ARG A 180 -1.14 -15.69 9.18
CA ARG A 180 -0.50 -16.23 7.97
C ARG A 180 -1.30 -15.89 6.72
N ILE A 181 -2.63 -16.04 6.78
CA ILE A 181 -3.55 -15.72 5.68
C ILE A 181 -3.49 -14.24 5.31
N ILE A 182 -3.45 -13.33 6.31
CA ILE A 182 -3.34 -11.89 6.07
C ILE A 182 -2.01 -11.53 5.40
N ASN A 183 -0.91 -12.16 5.78
CA ASN A 183 0.39 -11.90 5.17
C ASN A 183 0.41 -12.35 3.70
N ASP A 184 -0.10 -13.53 3.38
CA ASP A 184 -0.20 -14.00 1.99
C ASP A 184 -1.12 -13.08 1.16
N LEU A 185 -2.27 -12.67 1.72
CA LEU A 185 -3.18 -11.74 1.06
C LEU A 185 -2.50 -10.38 0.80
N ARG A 186 -1.77 -9.85 1.78
CA ARG A 186 -1.04 -8.58 1.66
C ARG A 186 0.03 -8.67 0.57
N LEU A 187 0.81 -9.75 0.55
CA LEU A 187 1.84 -9.97 -0.48
C LEU A 187 1.23 -10.14 -1.87
N ARG A 188 0.12 -10.89 -1.99
CA ARG A 188 -0.59 -11.08 -3.26
C ARG A 188 -1.14 -9.77 -3.81
N LEU A 189 -1.81 -8.99 -2.97
CA LEU A 189 -2.34 -7.67 -3.35
C LEU A 189 -1.22 -6.68 -3.68
N TYR A 190 -0.17 -6.63 -2.86
CA TYR A 190 0.98 -5.76 -3.10
C TYR A 190 1.67 -6.08 -4.43
N LYS A 191 1.92 -7.37 -4.69
CA LYS A 191 2.48 -7.84 -5.98
C LYS A 191 1.58 -7.49 -7.16
N HIS A 192 0.26 -7.64 -7.00
CA HIS A 192 -0.70 -7.30 -8.05
C HIS A 192 -0.68 -5.79 -8.33
N VAL A 193 -0.81 -4.94 -7.31
CA VAL A 193 -0.77 -3.47 -7.45
C VAL A 193 0.53 -2.98 -8.09
N LEU A 194 1.69 -3.52 -7.71
CA LEU A 194 2.96 -3.18 -8.32
C LEU A 194 3.10 -3.64 -9.79
N GLY A 195 2.30 -4.63 -10.20
CA GLY A 195 2.25 -5.11 -11.58
C GLY A 195 1.27 -4.33 -12.48
N MET A 196 0.51 -3.38 -11.92
CA MET A 196 -0.47 -2.59 -12.67
C MET A 196 0.18 -1.42 -13.42
N SER A 197 -0.50 -0.97 -14.48
CA SER A 197 -0.14 0.24 -15.23
C SER A 197 -0.31 1.53 -14.41
N SER A 198 0.31 2.62 -14.84
CA SER A 198 0.15 3.93 -14.19
C SER A 198 -1.29 4.45 -14.26
N SER A 199 -2.02 4.14 -15.34
CA SER A 199 -3.46 4.47 -15.48
C SER A 199 -4.32 3.89 -14.34
N PHE A 200 -3.98 2.70 -13.84
CA PHE A 200 -4.66 2.11 -12.69
C PHE A 200 -4.49 2.95 -11.43
N ILE A 201 -3.27 3.42 -11.16
CA ILE A 201 -2.97 4.24 -9.97
C ILE A 201 -3.69 5.58 -10.04
N ASP A 202 -3.69 6.21 -11.22
CA ASP A 202 -4.38 7.48 -11.46
C ASP A 202 -5.90 7.33 -11.24
N LYS A 203 -6.50 6.24 -11.72
CA LYS A 203 -7.94 5.97 -11.60
C LYS A 203 -8.38 5.67 -10.17
N TYR A 204 -7.61 4.87 -9.42
CA TYR A 204 -8.00 4.43 -8.09
C TYR A 204 -7.61 5.40 -6.97
N ASN A 205 -6.73 6.38 -7.23
CA ASN A 205 -6.07 7.22 -6.22
C ASN A 205 -5.23 6.39 -5.23
N SER A 206 -3.98 6.80 -5.01
CA SER A 206 -3.03 6.11 -4.11
C SER A 206 -3.58 5.91 -2.69
N GLY A 207 -4.34 6.86 -2.14
CA GLY A 207 -4.94 6.75 -0.81
C GLY A 207 -5.99 5.63 -0.71
N ARG A 208 -6.75 5.39 -1.79
CA ARG A 208 -7.74 4.32 -1.83
C ARG A 208 -7.07 2.96 -1.88
N ILE A 209 -6.01 2.83 -2.70
CA ILE A 209 -5.19 1.62 -2.80
C ILE A 209 -4.57 1.29 -1.43
N LEU A 210 -4.05 2.31 -0.72
CA LEU A 210 -3.51 2.14 0.62
C LEU A 210 -4.57 1.64 1.62
N SER A 211 -5.79 2.19 1.56
CA SER A 211 -6.91 1.70 2.38
C SER A 211 -7.27 0.23 2.05
N ARG A 212 -7.15 -0.19 0.78
CA ARG A 212 -7.31 -1.61 0.40
C ARG A 212 -6.25 -2.48 1.06
N LEU A 213 -4.99 -2.06 1.00
CA LEU A 213 -3.83 -2.78 1.54
C LEU A 213 -3.77 -2.81 3.08
N THR A 214 -4.59 -2.01 3.76
CA THR A 214 -4.59 -1.88 5.23
C THR A 214 -5.96 -2.26 5.81
N THR A 215 -6.92 -1.35 5.77
CA THR A 215 -8.24 -1.48 6.41
C THR A 215 -9.05 -2.65 5.85
N ASP A 216 -9.11 -2.80 4.52
CA ASP A 216 -9.96 -3.84 3.92
C ASP A 216 -9.39 -5.25 4.11
N ILE A 217 -8.06 -5.38 4.09
CA ILE A 217 -7.38 -6.62 4.44
C ILE A 217 -7.69 -7.00 5.90
N ASN A 218 -7.63 -6.04 6.83
CA ASN A 218 -7.94 -6.29 8.25
C ASN A 218 -9.43 -6.67 8.46
N ASN A 219 -10.35 -5.98 7.79
CA ASN A 219 -11.78 -6.35 7.85
C ASN A 219 -12.02 -7.76 7.27
N THR A 220 -11.32 -8.12 6.20
CA THR A 220 -11.38 -9.46 5.61
C THR A 220 -10.86 -10.52 6.57
N LEU A 221 -9.77 -10.22 7.29
CA LEU A 221 -9.20 -11.10 8.30
C LEU A 221 -10.22 -11.42 9.40
N TRP A 222 -10.93 -10.41 9.92
CA TRP A 222 -11.92 -10.60 10.98
C TRP A 222 -12.92 -11.71 10.63
N PHE A 223 -13.39 -11.78 9.39
CA PHE A 223 -14.34 -12.82 8.98
C PHE A 223 -13.72 -14.23 9.01
N VAL A 224 -12.45 -14.36 8.62
CA VAL A 224 -11.75 -15.65 8.59
C VAL A 224 -11.39 -16.12 10.00
N THR A 225 -10.94 -15.21 10.88
CA THR A 225 -10.46 -15.56 12.23
C THR A 225 -11.56 -15.61 13.27
N TRP A 226 -12.56 -14.74 13.16
CA TRP A 226 -13.65 -14.62 14.14
C TRP A 226 -15.00 -14.96 13.53
N GLY A 227 -15.31 -14.47 12.34
CA GLY A 227 -16.60 -14.68 11.67
C GLY A 227 -16.96 -16.16 11.50
N ILE A 228 -16.19 -16.92 10.72
CA ILE A 228 -16.45 -18.34 10.44
C ILE A 228 -16.51 -19.17 11.74
N PRO A 229 -15.50 -19.10 12.64
CA PRO A 229 -15.55 -19.86 13.89
C PRO A 229 -16.75 -19.49 14.77
N SER A 230 -17.09 -18.20 14.85
CA SER A 230 -18.26 -17.74 15.62
C SER A 230 -19.57 -18.21 15.02
N ILE A 231 -19.70 -18.27 13.69
CA ILE A 231 -20.88 -18.86 13.03
C ILE A 231 -21.00 -20.34 13.40
N VAL A 232 -19.90 -21.10 13.30
CA VAL A 232 -19.87 -22.53 13.62
C VAL A 232 -20.20 -22.77 15.09
N THR A 233 -19.56 -22.06 16.02
CA THR A 233 -19.81 -22.26 17.46
C THR A 233 -21.22 -21.82 17.83
N ASN A 234 -21.69 -20.65 17.39
CA ASN A 234 -23.02 -20.17 17.76
C ASN A 234 -24.12 -21.07 17.20
N ILE A 235 -24.05 -21.47 15.92
CA ILE A 235 -25.04 -22.39 15.33
C ILE A 235 -24.95 -23.76 15.99
N GLY A 236 -23.73 -24.26 16.22
CA GLY A 236 -23.49 -25.51 16.94
C GLY A 236 -24.11 -25.52 18.34
N THR A 237 -23.92 -24.44 19.10
CA THR A 237 -24.52 -24.27 20.44
C THR A 237 -26.03 -24.17 20.37
N ILE A 238 -26.60 -23.44 19.41
CA ILE A 238 -28.07 -23.36 19.25
C ILE A 238 -28.65 -24.76 19.00
N ILE A 239 -28.04 -25.53 18.09
CA ILE A 239 -28.49 -26.89 17.77
C ILE A 239 -28.29 -27.80 18.98
N GLY A 240 -27.09 -27.81 19.58
CA GLY A 240 -26.75 -28.67 20.69
C GLY A 240 -27.58 -28.42 21.95
N VAL A 241 -27.75 -27.15 22.34
CA VAL A 241 -28.61 -26.74 23.45
C VAL A 241 -30.07 -27.01 23.13
N GLY A 242 -30.51 -26.74 21.89
CA GLY A 242 -31.87 -27.04 21.45
C GLY A 242 -32.20 -28.53 21.62
N VAL A 243 -31.33 -29.42 21.12
CA VAL A 243 -31.48 -30.87 21.32
C VAL A 243 -31.47 -31.22 22.81
N ALA A 244 -30.56 -30.66 23.60
CA ALA A 244 -30.52 -30.91 25.05
C ALA A 244 -31.81 -30.49 25.77
N LEU A 245 -32.41 -29.33 25.42
CA LEU A 245 -33.67 -28.87 26.00
C LEU A 245 -34.82 -29.85 25.73
N PHE A 246 -34.93 -30.36 24.49
CA PHE A 246 -35.97 -31.32 24.13
C PHE A 246 -35.72 -32.71 24.72
N LEU A 247 -34.45 -33.11 24.94
CA LEU A 247 -34.12 -34.38 25.60
C LEU A 247 -34.40 -34.34 27.11
N VAL A 248 -34.18 -33.19 27.75
CA VAL A 248 -34.40 -33.04 29.20
C VAL A 248 -35.90 -32.96 29.50
N LEU A 249 -36.63 -32.02 28.87
CA LEU A 249 -38.05 -31.74 29.16
C LEU A 249 -38.80 -31.26 27.90
N PRO A 250 -39.41 -32.17 27.12
CA PRO A 250 -40.17 -31.81 25.92
C PRO A 250 -41.35 -30.86 26.20
N SER A 251 -42.04 -31.05 27.33
CA SER A 251 -43.23 -30.27 27.72
C SER A 251 -42.91 -28.80 27.99
N LEU A 252 -41.79 -28.53 28.66
CA LEU A 252 -41.31 -27.17 28.89
C LEU A 252 -40.56 -26.59 27.67
N GLY A 253 -39.97 -27.46 26.84
CA GLY A 253 -39.23 -27.10 25.62
C GLY A 253 -40.02 -26.27 24.62
N ILE A 254 -41.33 -26.52 24.50
CA ILE A 254 -42.21 -25.74 23.61
C ILE A 254 -42.30 -24.26 24.05
N TYR A 255 -42.36 -24.00 25.37
CA TYR A 255 -42.41 -22.63 25.88
C TYR A 255 -41.08 -21.90 25.67
N ALA A 256 -39.96 -22.61 25.67
CA ALA A 256 -38.65 -22.05 25.34
C ALA A 256 -38.54 -21.61 23.85
N LEU A 257 -39.46 -22.04 22.97
CA LEU A 257 -39.52 -21.54 21.59
C LEU A 257 -40.33 -20.25 21.44
N ILE A 258 -41.10 -19.83 22.46
CA ILE A 258 -41.99 -18.65 22.37
C ILE A 258 -41.23 -17.35 22.02
N PRO A 259 -40.02 -17.09 22.53
CA PRO A 259 -39.27 -15.90 22.13
C PRO A 259 -38.75 -15.92 20.69
N LEU A 260 -38.63 -17.10 20.05
CA LEU A 260 -38.01 -17.22 18.73
C LEU A 260 -38.70 -16.39 17.65
N PRO A 261 -40.04 -16.42 17.47
CA PRO A 261 -40.72 -15.53 16.52
C PRO A 261 -40.40 -14.05 16.75
N VAL A 262 -40.45 -13.59 18.01
CA VAL A 262 -40.15 -12.20 18.37
C VAL A 262 -38.69 -11.85 18.03
N ILE A 263 -37.76 -12.76 18.33
CA ILE A 263 -36.34 -12.61 17.99
C ILE A 263 -36.16 -12.55 16.46
N ILE A 264 -36.79 -13.45 15.70
CA ILE A 264 -36.66 -13.51 14.23
C ILE A 264 -37.24 -12.24 13.58
N PHE A 265 -38.48 -11.86 13.89
CA PHE A 265 -39.10 -10.67 13.32
C PHE A 265 -38.40 -9.39 13.80
N GLY A 266 -38.01 -9.33 15.06
CA GLY A 266 -37.21 -8.24 15.62
C GLY A 266 -35.86 -8.08 14.92
N THR A 267 -35.21 -9.19 14.60
CA THR A 267 -33.95 -9.21 13.84
C THR A 267 -34.11 -8.69 12.43
N ILE A 268 -35.16 -9.10 11.72
CA ILE A 268 -35.42 -8.63 10.35
C ILE A 268 -35.66 -7.11 10.35
N GLY A 269 -36.46 -6.61 11.29
CA GLY A 269 -36.69 -5.18 11.49
C GLY A 269 -35.41 -4.42 11.84
N TYR A 270 -34.63 -4.95 12.80
CA TYR A 270 -33.35 -4.41 13.21
C TYR A 270 -32.36 -4.33 12.05
N ARG A 271 -32.22 -5.40 11.25
CA ARG A 271 -31.28 -5.46 10.12
C ARG A 271 -31.48 -4.33 9.13
N LYS A 272 -32.74 -4.03 8.77
CA LYS A 272 -33.08 -2.97 7.80
C LYS A 272 -32.70 -1.58 8.35
N ALA A 273 -33.07 -1.29 9.59
CA ALA A 273 -32.77 -0.01 10.24
C ALA A 273 -31.27 0.17 10.52
N SER A 274 -30.64 -0.87 11.05
CA SER A 274 -29.22 -0.93 11.38
C SER A 274 -28.36 -0.71 10.14
N LYS A 275 -28.66 -1.36 9.01
CA LYS A 275 -27.94 -1.14 7.74
C LYS A 275 -27.87 0.35 7.35
N ILE A 276 -28.98 1.08 7.46
CA ILE A 276 -29.02 2.51 7.11
C ILE A 276 -28.20 3.34 8.11
N ALA A 277 -28.36 3.07 9.40
CA ALA A 277 -27.67 3.81 10.46
C ALA A 277 -26.15 3.61 10.41
N TYR A 278 -25.69 2.36 10.31
CA TYR A 278 -24.26 2.02 10.24
C TYR A 278 -23.62 2.50 8.93
N HIS A 279 -24.32 2.46 7.78
CA HIS A 279 -23.77 3.06 6.56
C HIS A 279 -23.60 4.57 6.68
N LYS A 280 -24.55 5.27 7.31
CA LYS A 280 -24.42 6.72 7.54
C LYS A 280 -23.25 7.02 8.48
N LEU A 281 -23.12 6.26 9.57
CA LEU A 281 -21.98 6.36 10.48
C LEU A 281 -20.65 6.15 9.74
N TRP A 282 -20.53 5.07 8.98
CA TRP A 282 -19.31 4.75 8.23
C TRP A 282 -18.91 5.88 7.27
N ARG A 283 -19.86 6.46 6.52
CA ARG A 283 -19.58 7.60 5.62
C ARG A 283 -19.07 8.82 6.39
N ARG A 284 -19.72 9.19 7.50
CA ARG A 284 -19.30 10.35 8.30
C ARG A 284 -17.95 10.15 8.96
N THR A 285 -17.64 8.94 9.40
CA THR A 285 -16.32 8.60 9.91
C THR A 285 -15.26 8.68 8.81
N ALA A 286 -15.58 8.24 7.58
CA ALA A 286 -14.68 8.37 6.44
C ALA A 286 -14.41 9.84 6.07
N ASP A 287 -15.41 10.73 6.17
CA ASP A 287 -15.25 12.18 5.95
C ASP A 287 -14.19 12.78 6.90
N ILE A 288 -14.17 12.36 8.18
CA ILE A 288 -13.13 12.77 9.16
C ILE A 288 -11.75 12.29 8.71
N SER A 289 -11.61 11.00 8.39
CA SER A 289 -10.33 10.45 7.95
C SER A 289 -9.83 11.14 6.68
N SER A 290 -10.73 11.48 5.75
CA SER A 290 -10.40 12.24 4.55
C SER A 290 -9.88 13.63 4.88
N GLN A 291 -10.52 14.37 5.79
CA GLN A 291 -10.05 15.69 6.18
C GLN A 291 -8.68 15.61 6.87
N LEU A 292 -8.48 14.66 7.79
CA LEU A 292 -7.19 14.49 8.46
C LEU A 292 -6.05 14.12 7.49
N THR A 293 -6.36 13.30 6.48
CA THR A 293 -5.38 12.94 5.44
C THR A 293 -5.02 14.13 4.55
N ASP A 294 -5.87 15.15 4.47
CA ASP A 294 -5.65 16.38 3.70
C ASP A 294 -4.94 17.46 4.55
N THR A 295 -5.35 17.65 5.80
CA THR A 295 -4.85 18.73 6.66
C THR A 295 -3.50 18.42 7.31
N ILE A 296 -3.28 17.19 7.78
CA ILE A 296 -2.06 16.84 8.52
C ILE A 296 -0.80 16.92 7.65
N PRO A 297 -0.78 16.39 6.40
CA PRO A 297 0.38 16.53 5.53
C PRO A 297 0.65 17.98 5.11
N ASN A 298 -0.37 18.84 5.14
CA ASN A 298 -0.31 20.24 4.71
C ASN A 298 -0.33 21.22 5.91
N ILE A 299 0.14 20.77 7.08
CA ILE A 299 0.09 21.56 8.32
C ILE A 299 0.85 22.89 8.21
N ASP A 300 1.97 22.93 7.50
CA ASP A 300 2.78 24.13 7.33
C ASP A 300 2.00 25.23 6.60
N THR A 301 1.13 24.86 5.65
CA THR A 301 0.21 25.81 5.00
C THR A 301 -0.82 26.34 5.98
N ILE A 302 -1.42 25.47 6.80
CA ILE A 302 -2.40 25.91 7.81
C ILE A 302 -1.74 26.90 8.78
N LYS A 303 -0.49 26.63 9.20
CA LYS A 303 0.30 27.50 10.07
C LYS A 303 0.70 28.80 9.40
N SER A 304 1.13 28.79 8.14
CA SER A 304 1.55 29.99 7.42
C SER A 304 0.40 30.97 7.19
N TYR A 305 -0.84 30.45 7.08
CA TYR A 305 -2.06 31.24 6.94
C TYR A 305 -2.81 31.45 8.26
N THR A 306 -2.24 31.03 9.40
CA THR A 306 -2.85 31.14 10.75
C THR A 306 -4.32 30.69 10.78
N SER A 307 -4.61 29.59 10.05
CA SER A 307 -5.96 29.10 9.78
C SER A 307 -6.34 27.90 10.64
N GLU A 308 -5.68 27.70 11.78
CA GLU A 308 -5.92 26.55 12.66
C GLU A 308 -7.36 26.50 13.18
N GLU A 309 -7.90 27.62 13.65
CA GLU A 309 -9.27 27.70 14.17
C GLU A 309 -10.34 27.39 13.09
N PHE A 310 -10.05 27.74 11.84
CA PHE A 310 -10.92 27.41 10.71
C PHE A 310 -10.98 25.88 10.49
N GLU A 311 -9.82 25.21 10.46
CA GLU A 311 -9.77 23.76 10.29
C GLU A 311 -10.30 22.99 11.52
N ILE A 312 -10.04 23.49 12.74
CA ILE A 312 -10.63 22.96 13.98
C ILE A 312 -12.16 23.05 13.92
N SER A 313 -12.71 24.19 13.48
CA SER A 313 -14.16 24.38 13.36
C SER A 313 -14.78 23.44 12.32
N ARG A 314 -14.11 23.25 11.19
CA ARG A 314 -14.53 22.32 10.13
C ARG A 314 -14.52 20.87 10.61
N LEU A 315 -13.46 20.45 11.32
CA LEU A 315 -13.38 19.11 11.91
C LEU A 315 -14.44 18.91 13.01
N SER A 316 -14.67 19.93 13.85
CA SER A 316 -15.71 19.94 14.88
C SER A 316 -17.11 19.75 14.29
N LYS A 317 -17.40 20.34 13.12
CA LYS A 317 -18.66 20.10 12.41
C LYS A 317 -18.79 18.64 11.96
N LEU A 318 -17.76 18.08 11.33
CA LEU A 318 -17.78 16.66 10.92
C LEU A 318 -17.91 15.71 12.13
N SER A 319 -17.22 16.02 13.23
CA SER A 319 -17.30 15.26 14.48
C SER A 319 -18.72 15.24 15.03
N ARG A 320 -19.42 16.38 15.04
CA ARG A 320 -20.85 16.44 15.42
C ARG A 320 -21.74 15.59 14.52
N GLU A 321 -21.49 15.58 13.21
CA GLU A 321 -22.25 14.72 12.29
C GLU A 321 -22.01 13.22 12.54
N VAL A 322 -20.79 12.84 12.95
CA VAL A 322 -20.46 11.48 13.40
C VAL A 322 -21.20 11.15 14.70
N ILE A 323 -21.21 12.06 15.67
CA ILE A 323 -21.96 11.89 16.92
C ILE A 323 -23.45 11.66 16.61
N ASP A 324 -24.06 12.47 15.75
CA ASP A 324 -25.47 12.28 15.36
C ASP A 324 -25.72 10.95 14.66
N ALA A 325 -24.77 10.48 13.84
CA ALA A 325 -24.85 9.16 13.21
C ALA A 325 -24.72 8.02 14.24
N GLN A 326 -23.80 8.15 15.19
CA GLN A 326 -23.61 7.19 16.28
C GLN A 326 -24.84 7.15 17.19
N LEU A 327 -25.41 8.30 17.55
CA LEU A 327 -26.63 8.38 18.35
C LEU A 327 -27.82 7.73 17.63
N ARG A 328 -27.90 7.81 16.29
CA ARG A 328 -28.92 7.06 15.53
C ARG A 328 -28.72 5.54 15.62
N VAL A 329 -27.48 5.06 15.58
CA VAL A 329 -27.15 3.64 15.80
C VAL A 329 -27.57 3.22 17.21
N ILE A 330 -27.19 4.01 18.23
CA ILE A 330 -27.54 3.76 19.63
C ILE A 330 -29.06 3.73 19.81
N LYS A 331 -29.79 4.72 19.30
CA LYS A 331 -31.27 4.74 19.34
C LYS A 331 -31.89 3.53 18.65
N THR A 332 -31.30 3.07 17.54
CA THR A 332 -31.74 1.85 16.85
C THR A 332 -31.52 0.62 17.73
N ASN A 333 -30.36 0.49 18.37
CA ASN A 333 -30.06 -0.62 19.29
C ASN A 333 -30.99 -0.61 20.52
N LEU A 334 -31.18 0.56 21.14
CA LEU A 334 -32.06 0.75 22.30
C LEU A 334 -33.54 0.49 22.00
N ARG A 335 -33.97 0.63 20.74
CA ARG A 335 -35.35 0.29 20.36
C ARG A 335 -35.59 -1.22 20.29
N TRP A 336 -34.59 -2.00 19.88
CA TRP A 336 -34.78 -3.42 19.56
C TRP A 336 -34.26 -4.39 20.63
N PHE A 337 -33.09 -4.13 21.23
CA PHE A 337 -32.51 -5.06 22.20
C PHE A 337 -33.30 -5.19 23.50
N PRO A 338 -33.84 -4.12 24.11
CA PRO A 338 -34.67 -4.26 25.30
C PRO A 338 -35.93 -5.10 25.06
N ILE A 339 -36.55 -5.02 23.87
CA ILE A 339 -37.73 -5.84 23.54
C ILE A 339 -37.37 -7.33 23.54
N ILE A 340 -36.23 -7.69 22.93
CA ILE A 340 -35.73 -9.06 22.91
C ILE A 340 -35.41 -9.53 24.34
N SER A 341 -34.70 -8.71 25.12
CA SER A 341 -34.32 -9.05 26.50
C SER A 341 -35.54 -9.21 27.42
N ILE A 342 -36.53 -8.32 27.33
CA ILE A 342 -37.78 -8.42 28.10
C ILE A 342 -38.53 -9.70 27.73
N THR A 343 -38.61 -10.04 26.44
CA THR A 343 -39.28 -11.27 25.99
C THR A 343 -38.60 -12.52 26.55
N ILE A 344 -37.26 -12.56 26.52
CA ILE A 344 -36.48 -13.66 27.11
C ILE A 344 -36.71 -13.73 28.62
N SER A 345 -36.63 -12.60 29.34
CA SER A 345 -36.84 -12.56 30.79
C SER A 345 -38.25 -13.01 31.18
N LEU A 346 -39.29 -12.58 30.47
CA LEU A 346 -40.67 -13.00 30.73
C LEU A 346 -40.85 -14.51 30.53
N VAL A 347 -40.27 -15.07 29.47
CA VAL A 347 -40.32 -16.53 29.25
C VAL A 347 -39.51 -17.29 30.29
N THR A 348 -38.36 -16.78 30.72
CA THR A 348 -37.60 -17.38 31.83
C THR A 348 -38.41 -17.38 33.12
N VAL A 349 -39.11 -16.28 33.46
CA VAL A 349 -40.02 -16.23 34.62
C VAL A 349 -41.18 -17.20 34.46
N MET A 350 -41.75 -17.31 33.26
CA MET A 350 -42.81 -18.28 32.95
C MET A 350 -42.34 -19.72 33.15
N ILE A 351 -41.12 -20.05 32.70
CA ILE A 351 -40.50 -21.37 32.89
C ILE A 351 -40.28 -21.64 34.39
N TRP A 352 -39.81 -20.66 35.16
CA TRP A 352 -39.70 -20.79 36.61
C TRP A 352 -41.04 -21.03 37.29
N TYR A 353 -42.10 -20.32 36.86
CA TYR A 353 -43.43 -20.48 37.44
C TYR A 353 -44.04 -21.84 37.10
N LEU A 354 -44.11 -22.22 35.82
CA LEU A 354 -44.71 -23.49 35.38
C LEU A 354 -43.87 -24.69 35.81
N GLY A 355 -42.56 -24.59 35.68
CA GLY A 355 -41.63 -25.62 36.13
C GLY A 355 -41.62 -25.72 37.66
N GLY A 356 -41.66 -24.60 38.37
CA GLY A 356 -41.74 -24.56 39.84
C GLY A 356 -43.02 -25.19 40.37
N LEU A 357 -44.19 -24.92 39.76
CA LEU A 357 -45.44 -25.63 40.08
C LEU A 357 -45.31 -27.14 39.88
N SER A 358 -44.59 -27.57 38.83
CA SER A 358 -44.35 -29.00 38.58
C SER A 358 -43.43 -29.62 39.64
N VAL A 359 -42.44 -28.87 40.15
CA VAL A 359 -41.60 -29.29 41.28
C VAL A 359 -42.41 -29.39 42.57
N LEU A 360 -43.24 -28.38 42.87
CA LEU A 360 -44.12 -28.38 44.04
C LEU A 360 -45.13 -29.53 44.02
N ASN A 361 -45.59 -29.93 42.84
CA ASN A 361 -46.48 -31.08 42.64
C ASN A 361 -45.73 -32.42 42.55
N HIS A 362 -44.41 -32.45 42.80
CA HIS A 362 -43.55 -33.64 42.73
C HIS A 362 -43.53 -34.37 41.38
N THR A 363 -43.89 -33.69 40.28
CA THR A 363 -43.79 -34.25 38.93
C THR A 363 -42.44 -33.98 38.26
N LEU A 364 -41.62 -33.13 38.86
CA LEU A 364 -40.33 -32.67 38.34
C LEU A 364 -39.31 -32.46 39.46
N GLU A 365 -38.07 -32.86 39.25
CA GLU A 365 -36.98 -32.65 40.22
C GLU A 365 -36.42 -31.22 40.12
N LEU A 366 -36.04 -30.61 41.24
CA LEU A 366 -35.57 -29.22 41.28
C LEU A 366 -34.31 -29.01 40.42
N GLY A 367 -33.35 -29.94 40.46
CA GLY A 367 -32.13 -29.85 39.66
C GLY A 367 -32.38 -29.93 38.16
N THR A 368 -33.44 -30.65 37.74
CA THR A 368 -33.84 -30.69 36.33
C THR A 368 -34.38 -29.34 35.87
N LEU A 369 -35.16 -28.63 36.70
CA LEU A 369 -35.62 -27.28 36.41
C LEU A 369 -34.45 -26.28 36.30
N VAL A 370 -33.49 -26.34 37.23
CA VAL A 370 -32.31 -25.45 37.24
C VAL A 370 -31.47 -25.65 35.99
N ALA A 371 -31.21 -26.90 35.60
CA ALA A 371 -30.50 -27.20 34.35
C ALA A 371 -31.27 -26.71 33.11
N PHE A 372 -32.59 -26.89 33.09
CA PHE A 372 -33.44 -26.43 31.98
C PHE A 372 -33.41 -24.90 31.80
N VAL A 373 -33.49 -24.13 32.89
CA VAL A 373 -33.36 -22.66 32.87
C VAL A 373 -31.97 -22.22 32.40
N THR A 374 -30.93 -22.94 32.83
CA THR A 374 -29.55 -22.67 32.41
C THR A 374 -29.37 -22.93 30.92
N TYR A 375 -29.84 -24.07 30.41
CA TYR A 375 -29.86 -24.36 28.97
C TYR A 375 -30.67 -23.33 28.17
N THR A 376 -31.83 -22.91 28.69
CA THR A 376 -32.65 -21.88 28.03
C THR A 376 -31.88 -20.57 27.87
N SER A 377 -31.12 -20.16 28.88
CA SER A 377 -30.27 -18.96 28.83
C SER A 377 -29.12 -19.12 27.82
N MET A 378 -28.49 -20.29 27.77
CA MET A 378 -27.45 -20.64 26.80
C MET A 378 -27.96 -20.72 25.37
N PHE A 379 -29.26 -20.97 25.15
CA PHE A 379 -29.86 -21.01 23.82
C PHE A 379 -29.98 -19.61 23.20
N TYR A 380 -30.35 -18.59 23.99
CA TYR A 380 -30.60 -17.25 23.46
C TYR A 380 -29.32 -16.42 23.23
N GLN A 381 -28.27 -16.61 24.03
CA GLN A 381 -27.04 -15.83 23.93
C GLN A 381 -26.36 -15.93 22.54
N PRO A 382 -26.17 -17.12 21.95
CA PRO A 382 -25.64 -17.25 20.59
C PRO A 382 -26.50 -16.58 19.52
N VAL A 383 -27.84 -16.63 19.67
CA VAL A 383 -28.76 -15.98 18.74
C VAL A 383 -28.55 -14.47 18.75
N GLN A 384 -28.47 -13.88 19.95
CA GLN A 384 -28.17 -12.45 20.09
C GLN A 384 -26.80 -12.10 19.49
N ASN A 385 -25.76 -12.87 19.80
CA ASN A 385 -24.41 -12.65 19.28
C ASN A 385 -24.35 -12.69 17.74
N LEU A 386 -25.06 -13.63 17.12
CA LEU A 386 -25.17 -13.71 15.67
C LEU A 386 -25.75 -12.42 15.06
N ILE A 387 -26.79 -11.87 15.69
CA ILE A 387 -27.51 -10.68 15.22
C ILE A 387 -26.68 -9.40 15.43
N THR A 388 -26.09 -9.24 16.62
CA THR A 388 -25.46 -7.98 17.04
C THR A 388 -24.04 -7.82 16.54
N ALA A 389 -23.27 -8.90 16.50
CA ALA A 389 -21.86 -8.86 16.14
C ALA A 389 -21.62 -9.58 14.80
N VAL A 390 -21.99 -10.86 14.70
CA VAL A 390 -21.49 -11.69 13.60
C VAL A 390 -22.01 -11.24 12.24
N ILE A 391 -23.32 -10.97 12.11
CA ILE A 391 -23.91 -10.56 10.84
C ILE A 391 -23.40 -9.18 10.36
N PRO A 392 -23.40 -8.11 11.18
CA PRO A 392 -22.90 -6.80 10.75
C PRO A 392 -21.43 -6.83 10.32
N PHE A 393 -20.56 -7.44 11.13
CA PHE A 393 -19.13 -7.51 10.80
C PHE A 393 -18.88 -8.42 9.60
N THR A 394 -19.64 -9.52 9.44
CA THR A 394 -19.58 -10.34 8.22
C THR A 394 -19.95 -9.53 6.98
N GLN A 395 -21.01 -8.72 7.03
CA GLN A 395 -21.37 -7.84 5.91
C GLN A 395 -20.26 -6.83 5.60
N GLN A 396 -19.68 -6.21 6.63
CA GLN A 396 -18.54 -5.31 6.46
C GLN A 396 -17.36 -6.03 5.78
N SER A 397 -16.98 -7.21 6.27
CA SER A 397 -15.91 -8.02 5.69
C SER A 397 -16.20 -8.41 4.25
N LEU A 398 -17.43 -8.80 3.91
CA LEU A 398 -17.83 -9.11 2.54
C LEU A 398 -17.67 -7.89 1.62
N THR A 399 -18.09 -6.69 2.04
CA THR A 399 -17.88 -5.47 1.24
C THR A 399 -16.41 -5.07 1.11
N SER A 400 -15.57 -5.36 2.11
CA SER A 400 -14.11 -5.20 2.00
C SER A 400 -13.51 -6.22 1.01
N MET A 401 -13.97 -7.48 1.04
CA MET A 401 -13.56 -8.50 0.08
C MET A 401 -13.99 -8.17 -1.35
N GLU A 402 -15.22 -7.70 -1.57
CA GLU A 402 -15.71 -7.24 -2.88
C GLU A 402 -14.76 -6.20 -3.49
N ARG A 403 -14.35 -5.24 -2.66
CA ARG A 403 -13.46 -4.15 -3.07
C ARG A 403 -12.01 -4.62 -3.30
N ILE A 404 -11.55 -5.61 -2.55
CA ILE A 404 -10.25 -6.28 -2.78
C ILE A 404 -10.27 -7.05 -4.10
N VAL A 405 -11.36 -7.79 -4.33
CA VAL A 405 -11.58 -8.59 -5.53
C VAL A 405 -11.73 -7.69 -6.76
N GLU A 406 -12.40 -6.54 -6.63
CA GLU A 406 -12.45 -5.50 -7.67
C GLU A 406 -11.04 -5.11 -8.10
N VAL A 407 -10.15 -4.81 -7.15
CA VAL A 407 -8.75 -4.48 -7.45
C VAL A 407 -8.03 -5.65 -8.13
N LEU A 408 -8.17 -6.88 -7.61
CA LEU A 408 -7.50 -8.07 -8.15
C LEU A 408 -8.01 -8.49 -9.55
N ASN A 409 -9.26 -8.18 -9.87
CA ASN A 409 -9.85 -8.47 -11.17
C ASN A 409 -9.50 -7.39 -12.21
N THR A 410 -9.09 -6.20 -11.77
CA THR A 410 -8.63 -5.16 -12.70
C THR A 410 -7.38 -5.64 -13.41
N LYS A 411 -7.40 -5.64 -14.74
CA LYS A 411 -6.26 -6.03 -15.55
C LYS A 411 -5.43 -4.79 -15.89
N SER A 412 -4.12 -4.94 -15.93
CA SER A 412 -3.24 -3.89 -16.46
C SER A 412 -3.60 -3.63 -17.92
N GLU A 413 -3.73 -2.35 -18.27
CA GLU A 413 -3.92 -1.93 -19.67
C GLU A 413 -2.68 -2.24 -20.51
N ILE A 414 -1.50 -2.08 -19.90
CA ILE A 414 -0.23 -2.48 -20.50
C ILE A 414 -0.04 -3.98 -20.26
N LYS A 415 -0.11 -4.76 -21.34
CA LYS A 415 0.14 -6.20 -21.34
C LYS A 415 1.46 -6.51 -22.02
N GLU A 416 2.25 -7.38 -21.40
CA GLU A 416 3.37 -7.98 -22.12
C GLU A 416 2.85 -8.93 -23.20
N PRO A 417 3.44 -8.90 -24.40
CA PRO A 417 3.07 -9.81 -25.49
C PRO A 417 3.42 -11.26 -25.10
N LYS A 418 2.73 -12.24 -25.70
CA LYS A 418 2.95 -13.67 -25.39
C LYS A 418 4.38 -14.13 -25.63
N ASN A 419 5.02 -13.60 -26.67
CA ASN A 419 6.42 -13.84 -27.03
C ASN A 419 7.13 -12.48 -27.11
N PRO A 420 7.61 -11.93 -25.98
CA PRO A 420 8.26 -10.63 -25.98
C PRO A 420 9.64 -10.70 -26.62
N VAL A 421 9.98 -9.66 -27.39
CA VAL A 421 11.31 -9.51 -27.98
C VAL A 421 12.24 -8.89 -26.93
N ASN A 422 13.28 -9.63 -26.57
CA ASN A 422 14.35 -9.12 -25.72
C ASN A 422 15.39 -8.41 -26.60
N LEU A 423 15.33 -7.07 -26.62
CA LEU A 423 16.17 -6.21 -27.45
C LEU A 423 17.22 -5.47 -26.61
N ASP A 424 18.49 -5.53 -27.02
CA ASP A 424 19.54 -4.61 -26.54
C ASP A 424 19.48 -3.32 -27.35
N ILE A 425 19.08 -2.24 -26.69
CA ILE A 425 18.74 -0.95 -27.30
C ILE A 425 20.04 -0.25 -27.73
N LYS A 426 20.12 0.07 -29.01
CA LYS A 426 21.16 0.93 -29.57
C LYS A 426 20.84 2.40 -29.37
N GLY A 427 19.55 2.76 -29.33
CA GLY A 427 19.08 4.09 -28.95
C GLY A 427 18.34 4.86 -30.05
N ASN A 428 17.87 4.17 -31.11
CA ASN A 428 17.01 4.80 -32.12
C ASN A 428 15.55 4.71 -31.70
N PHE A 429 14.80 5.81 -31.84
CA PHE A 429 13.36 5.87 -31.64
C PHE A 429 12.67 6.43 -32.87
N GLU A 430 11.49 5.94 -33.20
CA GLU A 430 10.68 6.49 -34.29
C GLU A 430 9.22 6.54 -33.85
N PHE A 431 8.63 7.73 -33.87
CA PHE A 431 7.21 7.96 -33.69
C PHE A 431 6.57 8.00 -35.07
N ARG A 432 5.58 7.14 -35.31
CA ARG A 432 4.83 7.10 -36.57
C ARG A 432 3.36 7.42 -36.30
N ASN A 433 2.96 8.64 -36.65
CA ASN A 433 1.59 9.13 -36.60
C ASN A 433 0.92 8.94 -35.23
N VAL A 434 1.69 9.15 -34.17
CA VAL A 434 1.27 8.84 -32.80
C VAL A 434 0.22 9.82 -32.32
N SER A 435 -0.93 9.34 -31.86
CA SER A 435 -1.93 10.14 -31.15
C SER A 435 -2.23 9.52 -29.79
N PHE A 436 -2.53 10.34 -28.79
CA PHE A 436 -2.79 9.84 -27.43
C PHE A 436 -3.83 10.69 -26.66
N SER A 437 -4.65 10.00 -25.87
CA SER A 437 -5.59 10.59 -24.91
C SER A 437 -5.64 9.76 -23.62
N TYR A 438 -5.72 10.40 -22.45
CA TYR A 438 -5.72 9.70 -21.15
C TYR A 438 -7.04 8.97 -20.85
N GLU A 439 -8.17 9.48 -21.33
CA GLU A 439 -9.51 8.93 -21.07
C GLU A 439 -10.42 8.96 -22.33
N GLY A 440 -9.84 9.04 -23.53
CA GLY A 440 -10.62 9.13 -24.78
C GLY A 440 -11.36 10.47 -24.99
N THR A 441 -11.23 11.42 -24.06
CA THR A 441 -11.96 12.71 -24.10
C THR A 441 -11.27 13.74 -24.98
N LYS A 442 -9.98 14.01 -24.74
CA LYS A 442 -9.19 15.02 -25.45
C LYS A 442 -7.83 14.45 -25.87
N LYS A 443 -7.51 14.56 -27.17
CA LYS A 443 -6.17 14.23 -27.67
C LYS A 443 -5.16 15.22 -27.08
N VAL A 444 -4.18 14.69 -26.36
CA VAL A 444 -3.04 15.44 -25.80
C VAL A 444 -1.88 15.47 -26.77
N ILE A 445 -1.73 14.39 -27.55
CA ILE A 445 -0.80 14.26 -28.66
C ILE A 445 -1.63 13.95 -29.91
N GLU A 446 -1.32 14.59 -31.03
CA GLU A 446 -2.09 14.44 -32.27
C GLU A 446 -1.15 14.27 -33.47
N ASN A 447 -1.19 13.08 -34.08
CA ASN A 447 -0.44 12.71 -35.29
C ASN A 447 1.05 13.10 -35.25
N LEU A 448 1.72 12.73 -34.17
CA LEU A 448 3.11 13.05 -33.90
C LEU A 448 4.05 12.09 -34.63
N SER A 449 4.89 12.63 -35.51
CA SER A 449 5.86 11.86 -36.31
C SER A 449 7.24 12.49 -36.28
N PHE A 450 8.22 11.78 -35.73
CA PHE A 450 9.64 12.17 -35.70
C PHE A 450 10.51 10.96 -35.32
N SER A 451 11.79 11.01 -35.65
CA SER A 451 12.77 10.00 -35.23
C SER A 451 13.83 10.62 -34.32
N ILE A 452 14.49 9.80 -33.50
CA ILE A 452 15.69 10.13 -32.71
C ILE A 452 16.74 9.08 -33.07
N ASN A 453 17.93 9.51 -33.46
CA ASN A 453 19.01 8.61 -33.84
C ASN A 453 19.84 8.18 -32.63
N LYS A 454 20.52 7.04 -32.74
CA LYS A 454 21.49 6.57 -31.76
C LYS A 454 22.52 7.66 -31.44
N GLY A 455 22.73 7.93 -30.15
CA GLY A 455 23.74 8.87 -29.68
C GLY A 455 23.35 10.33 -29.85
N GLU A 456 22.17 10.62 -30.38
CA GLU A 456 21.67 11.98 -30.57
C GLU A 456 21.16 12.57 -29.24
N LYS A 457 21.42 13.86 -29.02
CA LYS A 457 20.87 14.64 -27.90
C LYS A 457 19.74 15.50 -28.43
N VAL A 458 18.50 15.11 -28.13
CA VAL A 458 17.30 15.81 -28.63
C VAL A 458 16.62 16.54 -27.49
N ALA A 459 16.39 17.83 -27.64
CA ALA A 459 15.56 18.59 -26.71
C ALA A 459 14.12 18.70 -27.23
N ILE A 460 13.15 18.49 -26.33
CA ILE A 460 11.73 18.69 -26.58
C ILE A 460 11.27 19.87 -25.72
N VAL A 461 10.80 20.93 -26.38
CA VAL A 461 10.39 22.18 -25.74
C VAL A 461 8.95 22.53 -26.10
N GLY A 462 8.32 23.36 -25.27
CA GLY A 462 6.91 23.74 -25.47
C GLY A 462 6.30 24.32 -24.20
N ARG A 463 5.20 25.05 -24.33
CA ARG A 463 4.45 25.60 -23.18
C ARG A 463 3.91 24.50 -22.26
N SER A 464 3.47 24.85 -21.05
CA SER A 464 2.78 23.90 -20.18
C SER A 464 1.55 23.32 -20.88
N GLY A 465 1.28 22.02 -20.72
CA GLY A 465 0.18 21.33 -21.40
C GLY A 465 0.40 20.99 -22.89
N SER A 466 1.58 21.25 -23.45
CA SER A 466 1.91 20.91 -24.86
C SER A 466 2.08 19.41 -25.15
N GLY A 467 2.16 18.56 -24.12
CA GLY A 467 2.28 17.10 -24.25
C GLY A 467 3.66 16.51 -23.94
N LYS A 468 4.65 17.30 -23.53
CA LYS A 468 6.04 16.84 -23.27
C LYS A 468 6.11 15.68 -22.26
N SER A 469 5.49 15.82 -21.09
CA SER A 469 5.48 14.75 -20.08
C SER A 469 4.70 13.50 -20.55
N THR A 470 3.75 13.67 -21.46
CA THR A 470 3.04 12.55 -22.10
C THR A 470 3.98 11.77 -23.01
N ILE A 471 4.87 12.43 -23.75
CA ILE A 471 5.88 11.75 -24.57
C ILE A 471 6.80 10.90 -23.71
N ILE A 472 7.27 11.40 -22.56
CA ILE A 472 8.05 10.58 -21.61
C ILE A 472 7.27 9.36 -21.14
N LYS A 473 6.00 9.55 -20.77
CA LYS A 473 5.14 8.45 -20.32
C LYS A 473 4.95 7.40 -21.42
N LEU A 474 4.83 7.80 -22.69
CA LEU A 474 4.76 6.89 -23.84
C LEU A 474 6.10 6.19 -24.10
N LEU A 475 7.23 6.90 -24.02
CA LEU A 475 8.57 6.31 -24.14
C LEU A 475 8.85 5.28 -23.05
N LEU A 476 8.42 5.53 -21.81
CA LEU A 476 8.53 4.54 -20.72
C LEU A 476 7.46 3.44 -20.80
N ARG A 477 6.60 3.51 -21.82
CA ARG A 477 5.43 2.65 -22.03
C ARG A 477 4.59 2.53 -20.76
N LEU A 478 4.40 3.65 -20.06
CA LEU A 478 3.46 3.76 -18.94
C LEU A 478 2.01 3.83 -19.45
N TYR A 479 1.86 4.27 -20.70
CA TYR A 479 0.66 4.22 -21.52
C TYR A 479 1.07 3.77 -22.93
N ASP A 480 0.16 3.12 -23.64
CA ASP A 480 0.30 2.84 -25.07
C ASP A 480 -0.38 3.96 -25.87
N PRO A 481 0.10 4.27 -27.10
CA PRO A 481 -0.55 5.26 -27.96
C PRO A 481 -1.98 4.82 -28.34
N THR A 482 -2.89 5.78 -28.54
CA THR A 482 -4.26 5.50 -28.98
C THR A 482 -4.31 5.20 -30.48
N GLU A 483 -3.48 5.87 -31.27
CA GLU A 483 -3.29 5.65 -32.70
C GLU A 483 -1.79 5.77 -33.04
N GLY A 484 -1.35 5.13 -34.11
CA GLY A 484 0.05 5.11 -34.51
C GLY A 484 0.91 4.15 -33.68
N GLU A 485 2.22 4.17 -33.90
CA GLU A 485 3.16 3.27 -33.23
C GLU A 485 4.46 3.99 -32.87
N ILE A 486 5.16 3.47 -31.85
CA ILE A 486 6.50 3.89 -31.46
C ILE A 486 7.42 2.70 -31.70
N LEU A 487 8.49 2.90 -32.47
CA LEU A 487 9.49 1.89 -32.77
C LEU A 487 10.78 2.20 -32.02
N VAL A 488 11.44 1.15 -31.55
CA VAL A 488 12.75 1.21 -30.89
C VAL A 488 13.69 0.32 -31.69
N ASP A 489 14.71 0.92 -32.30
CA ASP A 489 15.63 0.25 -33.24
C ASP A 489 14.92 -0.60 -34.32
N GLY A 490 13.77 -0.10 -34.79
CA GLY A 490 12.94 -0.75 -35.83
C GLY A 490 11.93 -1.78 -35.33
N VAL A 491 11.89 -2.07 -34.03
CA VAL A 491 10.91 -3.01 -33.43
C VAL A 491 9.81 -2.21 -32.71
N PRO A 492 8.52 -2.52 -32.91
CA PRO A 492 7.45 -1.83 -32.19
C PRO A 492 7.60 -2.00 -30.68
N LEU A 493 7.50 -0.90 -29.94
CA LEU A 493 7.63 -0.85 -28.49
C LEU A 493 6.63 -1.78 -27.78
N GLU A 494 5.48 -2.02 -28.41
CA GLU A 494 4.46 -2.95 -27.92
C GLU A 494 4.92 -4.41 -27.85
N HIS A 495 5.87 -4.81 -28.72
CA HIS A 495 6.38 -6.17 -28.84
C HIS A 495 7.59 -6.46 -27.94
N LEU A 496 8.16 -5.45 -27.28
CA LEU A 496 9.36 -5.62 -26.45
C LEU A 496 9.06 -6.19 -25.07
N GLU A 497 10.05 -6.90 -24.50
CA GLU A 497 10.07 -7.28 -23.08
C GLU A 497 10.21 -6.02 -22.21
N LEU A 498 9.14 -5.65 -21.51
CA LEU A 498 9.03 -4.37 -20.83
C LEU A 498 10.07 -4.17 -19.73
N LYS A 499 10.36 -5.24 -18.96
CA LYS A 499 11.36 -5.22 -17.90
C LYS A 499 12.76 -4.95 -18.46
N ASN A 500 13.13 -5.64 -19.54
CA ASN A 500 14.43 -5.45 -20.18
C ASN A 500 14.54 -4.06 -20.84
N TYR A 501 13.49 -3.62 -21.52
CA TYR A 501 13.40 -2.30 -22.13
C TYR A 501 13.61 -1.16 -21.10
N ARG A 502 12.83 -1.17 -20.01
CA ARG A 502 12.92 -0.14 -18.95
C ARG A 502 14.23 -0.19 -18.16
N ARG A 503 14.90 -1.35 -18.11
CA ARG A 503 16.24 -1.46 -17.49
C ARG A 503 17.28 -0.63 -18.26
N GLN A 504 17.09 -0.44 -19.56
CA GLN A 504 18.02 0.27 -20.43
C GLN A 504 17.71 1.76 -20.58
N ILE A 505 16.64 2.27 -19.95
CA ILE A 505 16.26 3.69 -19.96
C ILE A 505 16.45 4.32 -18.60
N GLY A 506 17.19 5.42 -18.52
CA GLY A 506 17.29 6.27 -17.34
C GLY A 506 16.31 7.44 -17.38
N LEU A 507 15.79 7.83 -16.23
CA LEU A 507 14.98 9.02 -16.06
C LEU A 507 15.51 9.81 -14.86
N ILE A 508 15.75 11.11 -15.06
CA ILE A 508 15.91 12.09 -13.97
C ILE A 508 14.70 13.02 -14.03
N ARG A 509 14.06 13.24 -12.88
CA ARG A 509 12.86 14.07 -12.76
C ARG A 509 13.20 15.44 -12.18
N ALA A 510 12.29 16.39 -12.35
CA ALA A 510 12.42 17.72 -11.77
C ALA A 510 12.56 17.67 -10.24
N GLU A 511 11.73 16.83 -9.62
CA GLU A 511 11.77 16.53 -8.20
C GLU A 511 12.25 15.08 -7.97
N PRO A 512 13.49 14.91 -7.48
CA PRO A 512 14.05 13.59 -7.23
C PRO A 512 13.26 12.85 -6.17
N THR A 513 12.91 11.59 -6.46
CA THR A 513 12.16 10.76 -5.50
C THR A 513 13.12 10.01 -4.58
N ILE A 514 13.15 10.35 -3.29
CA ILE A 514 13.91 9.61 -2.28
C ILE A 514 12.99 8.64 -1.55
N PHE A 515 13.39 7.37 -1.48
CA PHE A 515 12.67 6.34 -0.74
C PHE A 515 13.13 6.32 0.72
N TYR A 516 12.22 5.93 1.61
CA TYR A 516 12.57 5.66 2.99
C TYR A 516 13.61 4.54 3.07
N GLY A 517 14.76 4.83 3.66
CA GLY A 517 15.92 3.93 3.75
C GLY A 517 17.23 4.72 3.85
N THR A 518 18.35 4.01 3.74
CA THR A 518 19.70 4.62 3.78
C THR A 518 20.05 5.32 2.48
N VAL A 519 21.11 6.14 2.49
CA VAL A 519 21.70 6.70 1.25
C VAL A 519 22.13 5.56 0.32
N ALA A 520 22.81 4.53 0.84
CA ALA A 520 23.21 3.36 0.07
C ALA A 520 22.01 2.64 -0.57
N TYR A 521 20.93 2.43 0.18
CA TYR A 521 19.69 1.84 -0.33
C TYR A 521 19.12 2.64 -1.50
N ASN A 522 19.11 3.96 -1.34
CA ASN A 522 18.63 4.87 -2.38
C ASN A 522 19.50 4.79 -3.64
N ILE A 523 20.82 4.82 -3.54
CA ILE A 523 21.71 4.72 -4.72
C ILE A 523 21.59 3.34 -5.37
N LYS A 524 21.58 2.27 -4.58
CA LYS A 524 21.43 0.87 -5.00
C LYS A 524 20.13 0.60 -5.76
N TYR A 525 19.13 1.47 -5.68
CA TYR A 525 17.92 1.38 -6.49
C TYR A 525 18.20 1.38 -8.02
N GLY A 526 19.33 1.96 -8.45
CA GLY A 526 19.77 1.90 -9.86
C GLY A 526 20.19 0.49 -10.32
N LYS A 527 20.72 -0.33 -9.41
CA LYS A 527 21.18 -1.71 -9.64
C LYS A 527 21.08 -2.50 -8.34
N THR A 528 20.05 -3.34 -8.20
CA THR A 528 19.69 -3.99 -6.92
C THR A 528 20.72 -5.00 -6.42
N ASP A 529 21.59 -5.50 -7.29
CA ASP A 529 22.70 -6.40 -6.99
C ASP A 529 24.06 -5.67 -6.88
N ALA A 530 24.04 -4.33 -6.87
CA ALA A 530 25.25 -3.52 -6.82
C ALA A 530 26.11 -3.83 -5.59
N LYS A 531 27.41 -3.86 -5.83
CA LYS A 531 28.42 -4.05 -4.81
C LYS A 531 28.73 -2.72 -4.10
N PRO A 532 29.22 -2.77 -2.85
CA PRO A 532 29.65 -1.57 -2.10
C PRO A 532 30.46 -0.54 -2.88
N TRP A 533 31.49 -0.97 -3.60
CA TRP A 533 32.35 -0.06 -4.37
C TRP A 533 31.65 0.58 -5.56
N GLU A 534 30.71 -0.12 -6.21
CA GLU A 534 29.92 0.47 -7.29
C GLU A 534 29.01 1.58 -6.76
N ILE A 535 28.47 1.44 -5.54
CA ILE A 535 27.66 2.47 -4.87
C ILE A 535 28.53 3.70 -4.56
N ILE A 536 29.74 3.50 -4.04
CA ILE A 536 30.69 4.60 -3.74
C ILE A 536 31.13 5.28 -5.05
N ALA A 537 31.50 4.50 -6.07
CA ALA A 537 31.90 5.01 -7.38
C ALA A 537 30.80 5.87 -8.01
N ALA A 538 29.56 5.41 -7.95
CA ALA A 538 28.41 6.15 -8.47
C ALA A 538 28.19 7.49 -7.75
N ALA A 539 28.37 7.50 -6.42
CA ALA A 539 28.31 8.72 -5.62
C ALA A 539 29.49 9.66 -5.86
N MET A 540 30.69 9.14 -6.10
CA MET A 540 31.86 9.97 -6.45
C MET A 540 31.67 10.62 -7.82
N ALA A 541 31.30 9.83 -8.83
CA ALA A 541 30.99 10.33 -10.17
C ALA A 541 29.87 11.39 -10.12
N SER A 542 28.83 11.18 -9.30
CA SER A 542 27.76 12.16 -9.16
C SER A 542 28.15 13.41 -8.36
N GLY A 543 29.22 13.35 -7.56
CA GLY A 543 29.57 14.39 -6.58
C GLY A 543 28.77 14.29 -5.27
N ALA A 544 27.97 13.24 -5.10
CA ALA A 544 27.28 12.99 -3.84
C ALA A 544 28.25 12.56 -2.72
N HIS A 545 29.40 11.98 -3.04
CA HIS A 545 30.29 11.39 -2.04
C HIS A 545 30.65 12.36 -0.91
N ASP A 546 31.01 13.59 -1.24
CA ASP A 546 31.55 14.54 -0.25
C ASP A 546 30.49 14.88 0.81
N PHE A 547 29.29 15.32 0.41
CA PHE A 547 28.23 15.60 1.37
C PHE A 547 27.72 14.33 2.07
N VAL A 548 27.74 13.18 1.38
CA VAL A 548 27.34 11.92 2.02
C VAL A 548 28.30 11.59 3.15
N MET A 549 29.61 11.83 2.99
CA MET A 549 30.59 11.61 4.04
C MET A 549 30.47 12.59 5.23
N GLU A 550 29.80 13.73 5.06
CA GLU A 550 29.48 14.68 6.14
C GLU A 550 28.26 14.26 6.97
N LEU A 551 27.46 13.29 6.50
CA LEU A 551 26.32 12.78 7.27
C LEU A 551 26.78 11.90 8.45
N PRO A 552 26.04 11.86 9.58
CA PRO A 552 26.45 11.14 10.79
C PRO A 552 26.82 9.67 10.59
N PHE A 553 26.16 8.99 9.65
CA PHE A 553 26.40 7.58 9.33
C PHE A 553 26.84 7.37 7.88
N ALA A 554 27.36 8.43 7.26
CA ALA A 554 27.66 8.48 5.84
C ALA A 554 26.58 7.82 4.97
N TYR A 555 26.93 6.73 4.27
CA TYR A 555 26.03 5.99 3.39
C TYR A 555 24.93 5.18 4.10
N ASP A 556 25.10 4.89 5.40
CA ASP A 556 24.10 4.22 6.24
C ASP A 556 23.09 5.22 6.84
N THR A 557 23.25 6.52 6.55
CA THR A 557 22.34 7.55 7.03
C THR A 557 20.95 7.36 6.46
N HIS A 558 19.96 7.24 7.35
CA HIS A 558 18.55 7.15 6.96
C HIS A 558 18.01 8.53 6.58
N LEU A 559 17.57 8.68 5.33
CA LEU A 559 17.13 9.96 4.75
C LEU A 559 15.71 10.39 5.16
N GLY A 560 15.00 9.55 5.94
CA GLY A 560 13.62 9.83 6.36
C GLY A 560 12.60 9.70 5.23
N GLU A 561 11.36 10.10 5.49
CA GLU A 561 10.31 10.09 4.47
C GLU A 561 10.61 11.15 3.39
N ARG A 562 10.59 10.73 2.12
CA ARG A 562 10.84 11.60 0.96
C ARG A 562 12.16 12.39 1.02
N GLY A 563 13.14 11.90 1.79
CA GLY A 563 14.44 12.56 1.92
C GLY A 563 14.37 13.90 2.66
N ASN A 564 13.46 14.08 3.63
CA ASN A 564 13.28 15.35 4.34
C ASN A 564 14.52 15.87 5.10
N LYS A 565 15.57 15.05 5.24
CA LYS A 565 16.83 15.41 5.91
C LYS A 565 17.91 16.02 5.01
N ILE A 566 17.68 16.12 3.70
CA ILE A 566 18.67 16.61 2.73
C ILE A 566 18.06 17.64 1.77
N SER A 567 18.91 18.53 1.24
CA SER A 567 18.49 19.60 0.32
C SER A 567 18.06 19.06 -1.04
N SER A 568 17.32 19.86 -1.83
CA SER A 568 16.90 19.49 -3.19
C SER A 568 18.08 19.10 -4.10
N GLY A 569 19.17 19.87 -4.06
CA GLY A 569 20.40 19.58 -4.81
C GLY A 569 21.07 18.27 -4.37
N GLN A 570 21.10 17.97 -3.07
CA GLN A 570 21.59 16.69 -2.57
C GLN A 570 20.71 15.52 -3.04
N LYS A 571 19.39 15.69 -3.09
CA LYS A 571 18.48 14.68 -3.66
C LYS A 571 18.77 14.44 -5.14
N GLN A 572 19.06 15.48 -5.92
CA GLN A 572 19.42 15.36 -7.34
C GLN A 572 20.74 14.59 -7.51
N MET A 573 21.76 14.88 -6.69
CA MET A 573 23.03 14.15 -6.74
C MET A 573 22.87 12.65 -6.42
N ILE A 574 21.95 12.29 -5.52
CA ILE A 574 21.61 10.89 -5.24
C ILE A 574 20.88 10.25 -6.42
N GLU A 575 19.92 10.94 -7.04
CA GLU A 575 19.25 10.43 -8.23
C GLU A 575 20.20 10.26 -9.42
N MET A 576 21.16 11.17 -9.57
CA MET A 576 22.23 11.05 -10.57
C MET A 576 23.15 9.86 -10.28
N ALA A 577 23.51 9.61 -9.01
CA ALA A 577 24.24 8.39 -8.64
C ALA A 577 23.45 7.13 -9.00
N ARG A 578 22.12 7.12 -8.83
CA ARG A 578 21.29 5.99 -9.31
C ARG A 578 21.35 5.83 -10.82
N LEU A 579 21.33 6.94 -11.57
CA LEU A 579 21.43 6.93 -13.02
C LEU A 579 22.77 6.35 -13.48
N PHE A 580 23.88 6.80 -12.90
CA PHE A 580 25.23 6.33 -13.21
C PHE A 580 25.40 4.85 -12.88
N LEU A 581 24.93 4.43 -11.70
CA LEU A 581 24.94 3.02 -11.30
C LEU A 581 24.09 2.13 -12.22
N LYS A 582 22.96 2.65 -12.72
CA LYS A 582 22.09 1.95 -13.68
C LYS A 582 22.73 1.83 -15.05
N HIS A 583 23.58 2.79 -15.44
CA HIS A 583 24.27 2.89 -16.72
C HIS A 583 23.36 2.58 -17.95
N PRO A 584 22.25 3.33 -18.13
CA PRO A 584 21.28 3.09 -19.20
C PRO A 584 21.82 3.43 -20.60
N LYS A 585 21.20 2.86 -21.64
CA LYS A 585 21.49 3.15 -23.05
C LYS A 585 20.85 4.46 -23.53
N VAL A 586 19.73 4.83 -22.93
CA VAL A 586 18.94 6.02 -23.26
C VAL A 586 18.64 6.80 -21.98
N ILE A 587 18.83 8.11 -21.99
CA ILE A 587 18.62 8.97 -20.83
C ILE A 587 17.52 9.96 -21.14
N ILE A 588 16.58 10.11 -20.21
CA ILE A 588 15.52 11.11 -20.25
C ILE A 588 15.75 12.09 -19.09
N LEU A 589 15.87 13.37 -19.41
CA LEU A 589 16.03 14.46 -18.44
C LEU A 589 14.74 15.30 -18.45
N ASP A 590 13.91 15.16 -17.42
CA ASP A 590 12.66 15.92 -17.28
C ASP A 590 12.85 17.06 -16.30
N GLU A 591 13.20 18.26 -16.80
CA GLU A 591 13.47 19.43 -15.96
C GLU A 591 14.47 19.14 -14.80
N ALA A 592 15.47 18.30 -15.07
CA ALA A 592 16.38 17.70 -14.08
C ALA A 592 17.05 18.68 -13.10
N THR A 593 17.06 19.98 -13.40
CA THR A 593 17.76 21.04 -12.68
C THR A 593 16.82 22.16 -12.20
N ALA A 594 15.50 21.97 -12.26
CA ALA A 594 14.52 23.01 -11.93
C ALA A 594 14.63 23.55 -10.50
N SER A 595 15.01 22.70 -9.53
CA SER A 595 15.11 23.04 -8.10
C SER A 595 16.51 23.40 -7.62
N VAL A 596 17.47 23.63 -8.52
CA VAL A 596 18.86 23.99 -8.19
C VAL A 596 19.28 25.31 -8.84
N ASP A 597 20.27 25.96 -8.22
CA ASP A 597 20.90 27.17 -8.73
C ASP A 597 21.66 26.90 -10.05
N SER A 598 21.97 27.97 -10.77
CA SER A 598 22.55 27.89 -12.12
C SER A 598 23.95 27.27 -12.16
N LEU A 599 24.77 27.42 -11.11
CA LEU A 599 26.12 26.84 -11.07
C LEU A 599 26.03 25.32 -10.85
N THR A 600 25.20 24.91 -9.90
CA THR A 600 24.91 23.50 -9.63
C THR A 600 24.26 22.82 -10.85
N GLU A 601 23.35 23.51 -11.55
CA GLU A 601 22.76 23.03 -12.81
C GLU A 601 23.83 22.74 -13.87
N ALA A 602 24.74 23.69 -14.11
CA ALA A 602 25.79 23.53 -15.11
C ALA A 602 26.68 22.32 -14.79
N MET A 603 27.08 22.18 -13.52
CA MET A 603 27.87 21.05 -13.04
C MET A 603 27.16 19.70 -13.21
N ILE A 604 25.86 19.63 -12.90
CA ILE A 604 25.06 18.41 -13.05
C ILE A 604 24.94 18.02 -14.53
N MET A 605 24.58 18.98 -15.39
CA MET A 605 24.42 18.72 -16.82
C MET A 605 25.76 18.32 -17.46
N GLU A 606 26.86 18.95 -17.09
CA GLU A 606 28.20 18.61 -17.59
C GLU A 606 28.58 17.17 -17.22
N LYS A 607 28.35 16.74 -15.97
CA LYS A 607 28.61 15.36 -15.55
C LYS A 607 27.76 14.35 -16.31
N ILE A 608 26.46 14.60 -16.47
CA ILE A 608 25.57 13.71 -17.21
C ILE A 608 25.99 13.61 -18.68
N MET A 609 26.26 14.74 -19.33
CA MET A 609 26.63 14.77 -20.75
C MET A 609 28.02 14.19 -21.00
N GLY A 610 28.94 14.32 -20.03
CA GLY A 610 30.26 13.70 -20.08
C GLY A 610 30.19 12.18 -19.94
N GLU A 611 29.46 11.69 -18.93
CA GLU A 611 29.29 10.26 -18.68
C GLU A 611 28.57 9.54 -19.84
N PHE A 612 27.54 10.19 -20.39
CA PHE A 612 26.67 9.61 -21.43
C PHE A 612 26.91 10.20 -22.82
N LYS A 613 28.16 10.57 -23.14
CA LYS A 613 28.52 11.25 -24.39
C LYS A 613 28.12 10.49 -25.67
N ASP A 614 28.11 9.15 -25.63
CA ASP A 614 27.82 8.28 -26.78
C ASP A 614 26.38 7.72 -26.76
N ASN A 615 25.58 8.12 -25.77
CA ASN A 615 24.23 7.63 -25.54
C ASN A 615 23.19 8.60 -26.11
N THR A 616 22.00 8.08 -26.41
CA THR A 616 20.85 8.90 -26.78
C THR A 616 20.32 9.62 -25.55
N VAL A 617 20.17 10.95 -25.61
CA VAL A 617 19.67 11.77 -24.50
C VAL A 617 18.47 12.59 -24.96
N ILE A 618 17.36 12.47 -24.23
CA ILE A 618 16.12 13.20 -24.48
C ILE A 618 15.93 14.21 -23.36
N ILE A 619 15.93 15.50 -23.70
CA ILE A 619 15.90 16.60 -22.74
C ILE A 619 14.54 17.29 -22.84
N ILE A 620 13.73 17.28 -21.77
CA ILE A 620 12.64 18.23 -21.64
C ILE A 620 13.20 19.51 -21.03
N ALA A 621 13.33 20.53 -21.86
CA ALA A 621 13.95 21.78 -21.48
C ALA A 621 12.92 22.88 -21.25
N HIS A 622 13.04 23.53 -20.09
CA HIS A 622 12.38 24.79 -19.75
C HIS A 622 13.38 25.94 -19.58
N ARG A 623 14.69 25.61 -19.54
CA ARG A 623 15.81 26.55 -19.42
C ARG A 623 16.64 26.55 -20.70
N ALA A 624 16.96 27.73 -21.23
CA ALA A 624 17.78 27.87 -22.43
C ALA A 624 19.19 27.27 -22.25
N SER A 625 19.74 27.30 -21.03
CA SER A 625 21.06 26.72 -20.68
C SER A 625 21.16 25.24 -21.05
N THR A 626 20.11 24.48 -20.79
CA THR A 626 20.05 23.03 -21.10
C THR A 626 20.02 22.75 -22.60
N LEU A 627 19.54 23.70 -23.42
CA LEU A 627 19.46 23.55 -24.87
C LEU A 627 20.83 23.56 -25.56
N LEU A 628 21.87 24.09 -24.92
CA LEU A 628 23.25 24.08 -25.45
C LEU A 628 23.80 22.67 -25.67
N TYR A 629 23.26 21.70 -24.94
CA TYR A 629 23.67 20.31 -25.01
C TYR A 629 22.91 19.49 -26.06
N ALA A 630 21.85 20.06 -26.64
CA ALA A 630 21.06 19.38 -27.66
C ALA A 630 21.66 19.58 -29.06
N ASP A 631 21.74 18.50 -29.81
CA ASP A 631 22.09 18.51 -31.24
C ASP A 631 20.90 19.00 -32.07
N ARG A 632 19.67 18.68 -31.64
CA ARG A 632 18.42 19.05 -32.29
C ARG A 632 17.33 19.37 -31.28
N ILE A 633 16.48 20.34 -31.62
CA ILE A 633 15.37 20.80 -30.79
C ILE A 633 14.06 20.60 -31.54
N ILE A 634 13.07 20.01 -30.86
CA ILE A 634 11.71 19.79 -31.32
C ILE A 634 10.76 20.66 -30.48
N VAL A 635 9.97 21.50 -31.13
CA VAL A 635 9.07 22.46 -30.49
C VAL A 635 7.63 21.96 -30.60
N LEU A 636 7.00 21.73 -29.46
CA LEU A 636 5.63 21.26 -29.34
C LEU A 636 4.66 22.38 -28.97
N LYS A 637 3.55 22.42 -29.70
CA LYS A 637 2.39 23.27 -29.40
C LYS A 637 1.12 22.47 -29.61
N ASN A 638 0.27 22.43 -28.58
CA ASN A 638 -1.02 21.73 -28.60
C ASN A 638 -0.92 20.28 -29.12
N GLY A 639 0.10 19.53 -28.69
CA GLY A 639 0.27 18.12 -29.06
C GLY A 639 0.86 17.86 -30.46
N LYS A 640 1.29 18.90 -31.18
CA LYS A 640 1.89 18.81 -32.52
C LYS A 640 3.29 19.45 -32.55
N ILE A 641 4.14 18.97 -33.45
CA ILE A 641 5.43 19.62 -33.77
C ILE A 641 5.15 20.84 -34.64
N VAL A 642 5.62 22.00 -34.20
CA VAL A 642 5.49 23.27 -34.94
C VAL A 642 6.81 23.77 -35.49
N GLU A 643 7.93 23.43 -34.86
CA GLU A 643 9.28 23.76 -35.33
C GLU A 643 10.26 22.66 -34.96
N GLU A 644 11.30 22.52 -35.78
CA GLU A 644 12.41 21.61 -35.58
C GLU A 644 13.70 22.21 -36.18
N GLY A 645 14.84 22.00 -35.51
CA GLY A 645 16.15 22.45 -35.99
C GLY A 645 17.21 22.53 -34.88
N ASP A 646 18.41 22.99 -35.22
CA ASP A 646 19.43 23.34 -34.23
C ASP A 646 19.09 24.67 -33.52
N LEU A 647 19.76 24.91 -32.39
CA LEU A 647 19.51 26.09 -31.55
C LEU A 647 19.63 27.42 -32.30
N ASN A 648 20.68 27.59 -33.12
CA ASN A 648 20.91 28.86 -33.82
C ASN A 648 19.85 29.10 -34.88
N THR A 649 19.49 28.05 -35.62
CA THR A 649 18.41 28.12 -36.61
C THR A 649 17.08 28.51 -35.98
N LEU A 650 16.71 27.91 -34.83
CA LEU A 650 15.44 28.24 -34.16
C LEU A 650 15.43 29.63 -33.53
N ILE A 651 16.56 30.11 -32.99
CA ILE A 651 16.68 31.49 -32.50
C ILE A 651 16.46 32.48 -33.64
N ASN A 652 17.06 32.23 -34.81
CA ASN A 652 16.96 33.12 -35.97
C ASN A 652 15.57 33.15 -36.61
N LYS A 653 14.82 32.05 -36.56
CA LYS A 653 13.43 31.98 -37.08
C LYS A 653 12.46 32.93 -36.35
N ARG A 654 12.74 33.30 -35.10
CA ARG A 654 11.89 34.18 -34.26
C ARG A 654 10.41 33.75 -34.18
N ALA A 655 10.15 32.45 -34.19
CA ALA A 655 8.80 31.87 -34.14
C ALA A 655 8.39 31.40 -32.72
N GLU A 656 7.66 30.29 -32.58
CA GLU A 656 7.16 29.77 -31.29
C GLU A 656 8.33 29.48 -30.33
N PHE A 657 9.41 28.84 -30.81
CA PHE A 657 10.63 28.61 -30.01
C PHE A 657 11.12 29.90 -29.35
N TYR A 658 11.35 30.92 -30.16
CA TYR A 658 11.85 32.21 -29.70
C TYR A 658 10.88 32.85 -28.71
N SER A 659 9.57 32.75 -28.95
CA SER A 659 8.54 33.26 -28.03
C SER A 659 8.56 32.59 -26.66
N ILE A 660 8.96 31.31 -26.57
CA ILE A 660 9.06 30.56 -25.31
C ILE A 660 10.29 31.02 -24.51
N PHE A 661 11.41 31.29 -25.20
CA PHE A 661 12.70 31.55 -24.57
C PHE A 661 13.17 33.02 -24.64
N GLU A 662 12.39 33.94 -25.21
CA GLU A 662 12.80 35.32 -25.50
C GLU A 662 13.51 35.98 -24.31
N ASN A 663 12.90 35.92 -23.12
CA ASN A 663 13.45 36.55 -21.92
C ASN A 663 14.74 35.87 -21.45
N GLN A 664 14.89 34.57 -21.66
CA GLN A 664 16.10 33.83 -21.26
C GLN A 664 17.23 34.08 -22.26
N LEU A 665 16.90 34.18 -23.56
CA LEU A 665 17.87 34.43 -24.64
C LEU A 665 18.54 35.80 -24.51
N LYS A 666 17.85 36.81 -23.97
CA LYS A 666 18.42 38.16 -23.72
C LYS A 666 19.62 38.14 -22.76
N TYR A 667 19.69 37.17 -21.85
CA TYR A 667 20.78 37.02 -20.86
C TYR A 667 21.73 35.86 -21.18
N PHE A 668 21.60 35.27 -22.38
CA PHE A 668 22.26 34.01 -22.75
C PHE A 668 23.68 34.19 -23.29
N HIS A 669 24.20 35.41 -23.32
CA HIS A 669 25.53 35.72 -23.83
C HIS A 669 26.62 35.30 -22.81
N GLY A 670 27.35 34.23 -23.10
CA GLY A 670 28.60 33.90 -22.40
C GLY A 670 28.77 32.46 -21.88
N VAL A 671 27.78 31.58 -22.05
CA VAL A 671 27.91 30.19 -21.57
C VAL A 671 28.70 29.36 -22.59
N GLN A 672 30.01 29.24 -22.38
CA GLN A 672 30.83 28.26 -23.09
C GLN A 672 30.60 26.87 -22.50
N LYS A 673 30.59 25.84 -23.36
CA LYS A 673 30.69 24.46 -22.90
C LYS A 673 32.02 24.30 -22.15
N ALA A 674 31.98 24.13 -20.84
CA ALA A 674 33.15 23.76 -20.06
C ALA A 674 33.65 22.39 -20.56
N LYS A 675 34.98 22.25 -20.67
CA LYS A 675 35.61 20.96 -20.99
C LYS A 675 35.76 20.18 -19.68
N SER A 676 34.89 19.21 -19.45
CA SER A 676 35.04 18.30 -18.31
C SER A 676 36.28 17.42 -18.48
N SER A 677 37.16 17.48 -17.48
CA SER A 677 38.25 16.52 -17.23
C SER A 677 37.93 15.60 -16.04
N SER A 678 36.67 15.54 -15.60
CA SER A 678 36.29 14.73 -14.44
C SER A 678 36.32 13.23 -14.77
N PRO A 679 36.79 12.36 -13.86
CA PRO A 679 36.77 10.92 -14.07
C PRO A 679 35.34 10.39 -14.28
N SER A 680 35.19 9.41 -15.17
CA SER A 680 33.91 8.75 -15.40
C SER A 680 33.55 7.77 -14.27
N PHE A 681 32.28 7.36 -14.19
CA PHE A 681 31.86 6.30 -13.27
C PHE A 681 32.69 5.03 -13.45
N SER A 682 32.99 4.64 -14.70
CA SER A 682 33.81 3.46 -15.00
C SER A 682 35.24 3.59 -14.45
N ASP A 683 35.82 4.79 -14.51
CA ASP A 683 37.14 5.06 -13.94
C ASP A 683 37.14 4.87 -12.41
N TYR A 684 36.10 5.36 -11.73
CA TYR A 684 35.93 5.14 -10.29
C TYR A 684 35.68 3.68 -9.93
N VAL A 685 34.88 2.93 -10.71
CA VAL A 685 34.66 1.50 -10.48
C VAL A 685 35.97 0.72 -10.58
N ASN A 686 36.76 0.96 -11.64
CA ASN A 686 38.04 0.30 -11.85
C ASN A 686 39.04 0.65 -10.73
N ALA A 687 39.05 1.90 -10.27
CA ALA A 687 39.91 2.33 -9.17
C ALA A 687 39.51 1.73 -7.81
N LEU A 688 38.23 1.41 -7.63
CA LEU A 688 37.69 0.89 -6.37
C LEU A 688 37.44 -0.63 -6.38
N GLU A 689 37.70 -1.31 -7.50
CA GLU A 689 37.51 -2.76 -7.61
C GLU A 689 38.46 -3.51 -6.66
N PRO A 690 37.95 -4.42 -5.80
CA PRO A 690 38.77 -5.14 -4.83
C PRO A 690 39.96 -5.89 -5.44
N VAL A 691 41.14 -5.65 -4.90
CA VAL A 691 42.35 -6.38 -5.30
C VAL A 691 42.29 -7.81 -4.75
N LYS A 692 42.54 -8.81 -5.60
CA LYS A 692 42.44 -10.23 -5.23
C LYS A 692 43.55 -10.69 -4.28
N ASP A 693 44.78 -10.21 -4.47
CA ASP A 693 45.94 -10.58 -3.64
C ASP A 693 46.34 -9.40 -2.75
N ILE A 694 45.66 -9.31 -1.61
CA ILE A 694 45.89 -8.28 -0.61
C ILE A 694 45.92 -8.91 0.79
N GLU A 695 47.00 -8.64 1.51
CA GLU A 695 47.22 -9.11 2.88
C GLU A 695 47.39 -7.90 3.80
N ILE A 696 46.45 -7.75 4.73
CA ILE A 696 46.52 -6.71 5.75
C ILE A 696 47.42 -7.23 6.87
N LEU A 697 48.57 -6.58 7.04
CA LEU A 697 49.56 -6.99 8.04
C LEU A 697 49.24 -6.38 9.40
N ASP A 698 49.04 -5.06 9.44
CA ASP A 698 48.74 -4.27 10.64
C ASP A 698 48.07 -2.91 10.30
N GLU A 699 47.85 -2.06 11.31
CA GLU A 699 47.24 -0.73 11.18
C GLU A 699 47.99 0.25 10.26
N ARG A 700 49.25 -0.02 9.92
CA ARG A 700 50.12 0.88 9.15
C ARG A 700 50.69 0.24 7.90
N ARG A 701 50.53 -1.06 7.69
CA ARG A 701 51.16 -1.78 6.57
C ARG A 701 50.20 -2.77 5.90
N VAL A 702 50.20 -2.73 4.58
CA VAL A 702 49.46 -3.65 3.72
C VAL A 702 50.39 -4.21 2.66
N ARG A 703 50.23 -5.48 2.28
CA ARG A 703 50.91 -6.10 1.15
C ARG A 703 49.90 -6.29 0.02
N VAL A 704 50.19 -5.74 -1.15
CA VAL A 704 49.32 -5.82 -2.35
C VAL A 704 50.14 -6.40 -3.49
N ASN A 705 49.71 -7.53 -4.06
CA ASN A 705 50.42 -8.25 -5.13
C ASN A 705 51.92 -8.46 -4.81
N GLY A 706 52.23 -8.83 -3.57
CA GLY A 706 53.61 -9.03 -3.09
C GLY A 706 54.39 -7.77 -2.70
N VAL A 707 53.89 -6.56 -2.98
CA VAL A 707 54.57 -5.28 -2.66
C VAL A 707 54.04 -4.72 -1.33
N LEU A 708 54.95 -4.30 -0.44
CA LEU A 708 54.62 -3.71 0.85
C LEU A 708 54.38 -2.20 0.71
N TYR A 709 53.27 -1.71 1.26
CA TYR A 709 52.90 -0.30 1.30
C TYR A 709 52.64 0.17 2.72
N GLU A 710 53.00 1.42 3.01
CA GLU A 710 52.56 2.11 4.23
C GLU A 710 51.15 2.70 4.06
N VAL A 711 50.26 2.34 4.96
CA VAL A 711 48.87 2.81 4.99
C VAL A 711 48.80 4.16 5.69
N GLU A 712 48.19 5.13 5.01
CA GLU A 712 47.79 6.43 5.58
C GLU A 712 46.49 6.26 6.37
N MET A 713 45.49 5.59 5.76
CA MET A 713 44.19 5.38 6.38
C MET A 713 43.40 4.22 5.76
N TYR A 714 42.52 3.65 6.57
CA TYR A 714 41.51 2.69 6.17
C TYR A 714 40.12 3.32 6.26
N LYS A 715 39.22 3.08 5.29
CA LYS A 715 37.82 3.55 5.30
C LYS A 715 36.86 2.36 5.12
N PRO A 716 36.12 1.96 6.16
CA PRO A 716 35.17 0.85 6.10
C PRO A 716 33.84 1.22 5.43
N PHE A 717 33.22 0.28 4.71
CA PHE A 717 31.87 0.41 4.16
C PHE A 717 31.13 -0.96 4.11
N PRO A 718 29.83 -1.02 4.45
CA PRO A 718 29.08 0.02 5.17
C PRO A 718 29.67 0.23 6.57
N LEU A 719 29.46 1.41 7.16
CA LEU A 719 30.02 1.74 8.49
C LEU A 719 29.47 0.81 9.58
N SER A 720 28.23 0.36 9.41
CA SER A 720 27.53 -0.55 10.33
C SER A 720 28.04 -2.00 10.31
N ASN A 721 28.48 -2.48 9.14
CA ASN A 721 29.02 -3.84 8.96
C ASN A 721 29.98 -3.89 7.76
N PRO A 722 31.27 -3.54 7.93
CA PRO A 722 32.13 -3.28 6.80
C PRO A 722 32.66 -4.55 6.16
N ASP A 723 31.98 -4.95 5.10
CA ASP A 723 32.43 -6.02 4.21
C ASP A 723 33.48 -5.51 3.21
N PHE A 724 33.53 -4.20 2.97
CA PHE A 724 34.45 -3.53 2.04
C PHE A 724 35.36 -2.53 2.76
N LEU A 725 36.64 -2.52 2.42
CA LEU A 725 37.64 -1.62 3.00
C LEU A 725 38.40 -0.88 1.90
N LEU A 726 38.37 0.45 1.94
CA LEU A 726 39.22 1.31 1.15
C LEU A 726 40.51 1.61 1.92
N ILE A 727 41.64 1.45 1.28
CA ILE A 727 42.98 1.61 1.84
C ILE A 727 43.68 2.70 1.04
N LYS A 728 44.02 3.81 1.71
CA LYS A 728 44.84 4.87 1.12
C LYS A 728 46.25 4.73 1.65
N THR A 729 47.24 4.61 0.76
CA THR A 729 48.65 4.58 1.15
C THR A 729 49.21 5.99 1.27
N LYS A 730 50.31 6.15 2.00
CA LYS A 730 51.01 7.44 2.09
C LYS A 730 51.55 7.93 0.74
N GLU A 731 51.78 7.02 -0.19
CA GLU A 731 52.15 7.31 -1.58
C GLU A 731 50.96 7.80 -2.42
N GLY A 732 49.77 7.92 -1.83
CA GLY A 732 48.55 8.37 -2.51
C GLY A 732 47.85 7.30 -3.33
N LYS A 733 48.28 6.03 -3.27
CA LYS A 733 47.60 4.92 -3.97
C LYS A 733 46.37 4.47 -3.20
N LEU A 734 45.31 4.17 -3.93
CA LEU A 734 44.07 3.61 -3.38
C LEU A 734 44.01 2.12 -3.73
N PHE A 735 43.78 1.30 -2.70
CA PHE A 735 43.51 -0.13 -2.84
C PHE A 735 42.22 -0.46 -2.12
N THR A 736 41.53 -1.50 -2.57
CA THR A 736 40.29 -1.94 -1.94
C THR A 736 40.31 -3.44 -1.72
N THR A 737 39.59 -3.91 -0.70
CA THR A 737 39.48 -5.35 -0.38
C THR A 737 38.12 -5.67 0.21
N VAL A 738 37.68 -6.93 0.02
CA VAL A 738 36.48 -7.50 0.64
C VAL A 738 36.91 -8.65 1.53
N GLY A 739 36.69 -8.57 2.84
CA GLY A 739 36.97 -9.67 3.79
C GLY A 739 38.39 -10.29 3.67
N GLY A 740 39.43 -9.48 3.52
CA GLY A 740 40.80 -9.93 3.22
C GLY A 740 41.50 -10.69 4.36
N LYS A 741 42.58 -11.42 4.02
CA LYS A 741 43.47 -12.05 5.03
C LYS A 741 44.03 -10.96 5.95
N GLY A 742 43.71 -11.05 7.23
CA GLY A 742 44.14 -10.08 8.24
C GLY A 742 43.16 -8.93 8.49
N TYR A 743 41.96 -8.92 7.91
CA TYR A 743 40.91 -7.94 8.24
C TYR A 743 40.66 -7.85 9.76
N GLU A 744 40.57 -8.99 10.44
CA GLU A 744 40.41 -9.04 11.91
C GLU A 744 41.54 -8.32 12.67
N LYS A 745 42.75 -8.20 12.08
CA LYS A 745 43.88 -7.51 12.72
C LYS A 745 43.72 -6.00 12.78
N VAL A 746 42.91 -5.43 11.89
CA VAL A 746 42.65 -3.98 11.81
C VAL A 746 41.20 -3.67 12.19
N ARG A 747 40.36 -4.70 12.38
CA ARG A 747 38.98 -4.55 12.84
C ARG A 747 38.89 -3.76 14.14
N THR A 748 39.66 -4.09 15.17
CA THR A 748 39.66 -3.35 16.45
C THR A 748 40.08 -1.89 16.27
N TYR A 749 41.05 -1.61 15.40
CA TYR A 749 41.47 -0.25 15.06
C TYR A 749 40.37 0.53 14.35
N LEU A 750 39.72 -0.10 13.37
CA LEU A 750 38.60 0.48 12.66
C LEU A 750 37.46 0.74 13.63
N GLU A 751 37.07 -0.23 14.46
CA GLU A 751 36.07 -0.14 15.54
C GLU A 751 36.35 1.06 16.46
N LYS A 752 37.62 1.29 16.80
CA LYS A 752 38.02 2.43 17.64
C LYS A 752 38.06 3.78 16.90
N LYS A 753 38.20 3.80 15.57
CA LYS A 753 38.39 5.04 14.79
C LYS A 753 37.18 5.50 14.00
N TYR A 754 36.45 4.57 13.38
CA TYR A 754 35.37 4.87 12.41
C TYR A 754 33.99 4.41 12.86
N PHE A 755 33.91 3.45 13.77
CA PHE A 755 32.61 2.97 14.21
C PHE A 755 32.01 3.89 15.26
N ILE A 756 30.72 3.77 15.42
CA ILE A 756 29.93 4.47 16.42
C ILE A 756 30.35 3.91 17.79
N PRO A 757 30.84 4.72 18.75
CA PRO A 757 31.26 4.21 20.05
C PRO A 757 30.14 3.46 20.74
N LYS A 758 30.43 2.29 21.30
CA LYS A 758 29.44 1.46 21.99
C LYS A 758 29.31 1.89 23.43
N ILE A 759 28.13 2.35 23.82
CA ILE A 759 27.75 2.56 25.21
C ILE A 759 27.60 1.21 25.88
N MET A 760 28.60 0.87 26.69
CA MET A 760 28.61 -0.34 27.51
C MET A 760 27.78 -0.15 28.77
N ARG A 761 27.77 1.08 29.33
CA ARG A 761 27.06 1.38 30.58
C ARG A 761 26.62 2.83 30.65
N ILE A 762 25.38 3.08 31.06
CA ILE A 762 24.89 4.43 31.39
C ILE A 762 25.08 4.64 32.89
N LYS A 763 25.91 5.61 33.28
CA LYS A 763 26.20 5.90 34.69
C LYS A 763 25.13 6.80 35.30
N LYS A 764 24.75 7.86 34.59
CA LYS A 764 23.79 8.87 35.06
C LYS A 764 23.14 9.57 33.87
N ILE A 765 21.88 9.98 34.04
CA ILE A 765 21.19 10.88 33.11
C ILE A 765 20.69 12.05 33.94
N THR A 766 21.07 13.27 33.55
CA THR A 766 20.64 14.52 34.18
C THR A 766 20.00 15.43 33.14
N THR A 767 19.04 16.23 33.56
CA THR A 767 18.42 17.24 32.70
C THR A 767 19.09 18.58 32.96
N THR A 768 19.47 19.31 31.91
CA THR A 768 20.04 20.66 32.00
C THR A 768 19.40 21.54 30.95
N GLY A 769 18.44 22.38 31.37
CA GLY A 769 17.58 23.11 30.44
C GLY A 769 16.72 22.16 29.62
N ASP A 770 16.78 22.30 28.29
CA ASP A 770 16.05 21.47 27.32
C ASP A 770 16.84 20.23 26.84
N GLU A 771 18.02 19.97 27.42
CA GLU A 771 18.92 18.88 27.02
C GLU A 771 19.01 17.79 28.10
N PHE A 772 19.10 16.53 27.67
CA PHE A 772 19.50 15.41 28.52
C PHE A 772 21.01 15.19 28.42
N VAL A 773 21.70 15.16 29.54
CA VAL A 773 23.12 14.85 29.67
C VAL A 773 23.26 13.42 30.18
N TRP A 774 23.85 12.57 29.37
CA TRP A 774 24.09 11.16 29.63
C TRP A 774 25.57 10.96 29.96
N THR A 775 25.88 10.69 31.22
CA THR A 775 27.22 10.24 31.60
C THR A 775 27.31 8.75 31.30
N VAL A 776 28.11 8.37 30.30
CA VAL A 776 28.20 6.99 29.81
C VAL A 776 29.64 6.48 29.84
N SER A 777 29.77 5.16 29.97
CA SER A 777 31.02 4.45 29.73
C SER A 777 30.91 3.78 28.37
N THR A 778 31.79 4.18 27.46
CA THR A 778 31.87 3.60 26.11
C THR A 778 33.06 2.65 26.01
N ASP A 779 33.10 1.85 24.95
CA ASP A 779 34.28 1.10 24.52
C ASP A 779 35.52 1.99 24.26
N ARG A 780 35.36 3.31 24.20
CA ARG A 780 36.42 4.32 24.07
C ARG A 780 36.76 5.08 25.35
N GLY A 781 36.10 4.73 26.46
CA GLY A 781 36.26 5.40 27.75
C GLY A 781 34.99 6.14 28.19
N ASP A 782 35.08 6.81 29.34
CA ASP A 782 33.97 7.55 29.90
C ASP A 782 33.78 8.89 29.16
N THR A 783 32.54 9.20 28.79
CA THR A 783 32.19 10.46 28.13
C THR A 783 30.80 10.95 28.56
N GLU A 784 30.50 12.21 28.27
CA GLU A 784 29.18 12.81 28.44
C GLU A 784 28.55 13.07 27.08
N ILE A 785 27.37 12.52 26.86
CA ILE A 785 26.57 12.70 25.65
C ILE A 785 25.44 13.67 25.95
N ARG A 786 25.19 14.66 25.11
CA ARG A 786 24.07 15.60 25.29
C ARG A 786 23.04 15.39 24.19
N THR A 787 21.75 15.35 24.51
CA THR A 787 20.70 15.07 23.52
C THR A 787 19.51 16.01 23.66
N ARG A 788 18.90 16.43 22.55
CA ARG A 788 17.67 17.22 22.52
C ARG A 788 16.45 16.31 22.43
N GLY A 789 15.83 16.01 23.56
CA GLY A 789 14.57 15.25 23.62
C GLY A 789 14.67 13.78 23.18
N ARG A 790 13.50 13.11 23.07
CA ARG A 790 13.39 11.67 22.77
C ARG A 790 13.78 11.30 21.33
N GLY A 791 13.74 12.24 20.39
CA GLY A 791 14.07 12.00 18.97
C GLY A 791 15.55 11.73 18.70
N SER A 792 16.40 11.91 19.72
CA SER A 792 17.83 11.62 19.68
C SER A 792 18.15 10.12 19.79
N LEU A 793 17.17 9.27 20.12
CA LEU A 793 17.31 7.82 20.13
C LEU A 793 16.75 7.23 18.84
N ILE A 794 17.59 6.57 18.05
CA ILE A 794 17.20 5.97 16.76
C ILE A 794 17.43 4.47 16.80
N ARG A 795 16.47 3.69 16.29
CA ARG A 795 16.63 2.25 16.10
C ARG A 795 16.96 1.94 14.65
N VAL A 796 18.10 1.29 14.40
CA VAL A 796 18.54 0.85 13.07
C VAL A 796 18.94 -0.62 13.14
N ASP A 797 18.37 -1.47 12.28
CA ASP A 797 18.66 -2.91 12.19
C ASP A 797 18.71 -3.67 13.53
N GLY A 798 17.77 -3.35 14.43
CA GLY A 798 17.65 -4.00 15.74
C GLY A 798 18.56 -3.42 16.84
N LYS A 799 19.50 -2.53 16.49
CA LYS A 799 20.36 -1.77 17.41
C LYS A 799 19.77 -0.41 17.73
N ILE A 800 20.14 0.16 18.88
CA ILE A 800 19.70 1.49 19.33
C ILE A 800 20.90 2.43 19.30
N PHE A 801 20.71 3.64 18.80
CA PHE A 801 21.73 4.66 18.71
C PHE A 801 21.29 5.92 19.43
N ILE A 802 22.20 6.58 20.15
CA ILE A 802 22.01 7.93 20.67
C ILE A 802 22.75 8.88 19.73
N ILE A 803 22.04 9.87 19.18
CA ILE A 803 22.62 10.99 18.44
C ILE A 803 22.68 12.19 19.38
N ASP A 804 23.87 12.74 19.55
CA ASP A 804 24.09 13.84 20.44
C ASP A 804 23.80 15.20 19.77
N THR A 805 23.90 16.30 20.53
CA THR A 805 23.65 17.66 20.03
C THR A 805 24.67 18.15 19.01
N THR A 806 25.80 17.45 18.87
CA THR A 806 26.85 17.67 17.88
C THR A 806 26.73 16.69 16.70
N ASP A 807 25.61 15.97 16.60
CA ASP A 807 25.33 14.94 15.60
C ASP A 807 26.26 13.71 15.64
N ASP A 808 27.03 13.53 16.72
CA ASP A 808 27.80 12.31 16.96
C ASP A 808 26.88 11.19 17.43
N ALA A 809 27.10 10.00 16.88
CA ALA A 809 26.29 8.83 17.18
C ALA A 809 26.99 7.85 18.11
N PHE A 810 26.24 7.23 19.01
CA PHE A 810 26.69 6.25 19.99
C PHE A 810 25.78 5.01 19.97
N GLU A 811 26.32 3.81 19.77
CA GLU A 811 25.55 2.56 19.71
C GLU A 811 25.31 2.08 21.13
N ILE A 812 24.08 1.74 21.48
CA ILE A 812 23.75 1.09 22.73
C ILE A 812 23.84 -0.42 22.53
N ASP A 813 24.81 -1.06 23.17
CA ASP A 813 24.85 -2.52 23.23
C ASP A 813 23.84 -3.03 24.25
N LEU A 814 22.66 -3.43 23.76
CA LEU A 814 21.57 -3.96 24.58
C LEU A 814 21.97 -5.17 25.43
N SER A 815 22.99 -5.93 25.03
CA SER A 815 23.46 -7.11 25.76
C SER A 815 24.36 -6.77 26.94
N ALA A 816 24.99 -5.60 26.91
CA ALA A 816 25.91 -5.12 27.94
C ALA A 816 25.24 -4.21 28.99
N LEU A 817 23.99 -3.79 28.76
CA LEU A 817 23.28 -2.88 29.66
C LEU A 817 22.80 -3.55 30.95
N ASP A 818 22.90 -2.83 32.06
CA ASP A 818 22.27 -3.21 33.31
C ASP A 818 20.75 -2.99 33.27
N ARG A 819 20.03 -3.70 34.15
CA ARG A 819 18.55 -3.72 34.20
C ARG A 819 17.94 -2.31 34.31
N LYS A 820 18.61 -1.38 35.01
CA LYS A 820 18.14 -0.01 35.20
C LYS A 820 18.25 0.82 33.92
N SER A 821 19.38 0.74 33.22
CA SER A 821 19.56 1.41 31.93
C SER A 821 18.62 0.88 30.86
N SER A 822 18.42 -0.45 30.82
CA SER A 822 17.47 -1.10 29.92
C SER A 822 16.03 -0.60 30.14
N GLN A 823 15.59 -0.47 31.39
CA GLN A 823 14.27 0.08 31.73
C GLN A 823 14.11 1.54 31.28
N ILE A 824 15.14 2.38 31.49
CA ILE A 824 15.11 3.78 31.07
C ILE A 824 14.97 3.88 29.55
N ILE A 825 15.78 3.13 28.80
CA ILE A 825 15.72 3.13 27.33
C ILE A 825 14.35 2.62 26.83
N SER A 826 13.79 1.59 27.47
CA SER A 826 12.45 1.09 27.13
C SER A 826 11.31 2.05 27.45
N SER A 827 11.54 3.05 28.31
CA SER A 827 10.55 4.10 28.62
C SER A 827 10.64 5.30 27.68
N ILE A 828 11.76 5.43 26.96
CA ILE A 828 12.02 6.54 26.04
C ILE A 828 11.68 6.16 24.60
N LEU A 829 11.98 4.91 24.19
CA LEU A 829 11.48 4.26 22.97
C LEU A 829 9.99 3.92 23.10
#